data_AF-A0A321LRU6-F1
#
_entry.id   AF-A0A321LRU6-F1
#
_cell.length_a   1.000
_cell.length_b   1.000
_cell.length_c   1.000
_cell.angle_alpha   90.00
_cell.angle_beta   90.00
_cell.angle_gamma   90.00
#
_symmetry.space_group_name_H-M   'P 1'
#
loop_
_entity.id
_entity.type
_entity.pdbx_description
1 polymer ?
#
loop_
_entity_poly.entity_id
_entity_poly.type
_entity_poly.pdbx_seq_one_letter_code
_entity_poly.pdbx_strand_id
1 'polypeptide(L)'
;MKQTFFKIGEEKTGVEVRISYRIIQLFSEGLYASPHKAIEELVSNSFDAGASNVHVILSPDLTEQDATIAVLDDGFGMDEKGLTDHWLIGVSRKRSEGFLGPKGRKQIGKFGIGKLATYVLSRRLTHICKVGSVYYSISMDYTKIPAGEGGGIHTEERVILPLRTLTEKEARQAVASWIEGNKPGYKAIKLFGKGAARTWTIAIMSSLKDMALEIQKGRLRWILQTAMPLRDDFNLFLDGEKIPPAKLSASKVGHWILGKDLIKLPKPAPELKISGNSRASKESRHGLSERQLGRITGYVEVFEDPLDTGKSIGIERSHGFFVYVRGRLVNIDDPGFGISRNLLRHGTFSRFRMVVHIDSLDEELRSSRETVRAGVLTTIAQNVLHGAFNHARVALEKHEAKVSAGQQISSRVAGSPGSLTRRPIIGLVRGALEGKISPKGVSYPQNLTKQGKEVFLDELTARAESEQGIVRDVQLVERSQDEGIAILDVESGTLEINSLHPFVAYFLDEYEDKKRSLPLELLAMSEVLLEAHLYEIGLDSDDIHDVLSRRDEVLRFLARSTGKRNARTIAQDLIDAAGDKNALEAALVSVFDSMNFDAVPLGGPKKPDGLAAARLAGDSKGKPHRYKVSLEAKSKEKEGAKVSAKTVGVSGIARQRDDYECDHAAVVGPDFPTSDGELSALVKEIKKDHKASVVGHFRFPQVGNKQANPNRESSISQLICPRLSSLRQAIPCRRQAFTVLCMFTISCQKKWHCSRTNISPDAKNAISLFSLI
;
A
#
# COMPACT_ATOMS: atom_id res chain seq x y z
N MET A 1 38.35 -44.83 13.74
CA MET A 1 38.32 -44.39 15.16
C MET A 1 37.44 -43.15 15.27
N LYS A 2 36.17 -43.29 15.66
CA LYS A 2 35.24 -42.16 15.84
C LYS A 2 35.62 -41.38 17.09
N GLN A 3 36.55 -40.43 16.99
CA GLN A 3 36.86 -39.54 18.10
C GLN A 3 35.62 -38.68 18.37
N THR A 4 34.97 -38.93 19.51
CA THR A 4 33.85 -38.14 20.02
C THR A 4 34.29 -36.69 20.18
N PHE A 5 33.98 -35.84 19.21
CA PHE A 5 34.38 -34.42 19.13
C PHE A 5 34.13 -33.64 20.43
N PHE A 6 33.10 -34.03 21.18
CA PHE A 6 32.73 -33.44 22.47
C PHE A 6 33.65 -33.81 23.65
N LYS A 7 34.63 -34.71 23.46
CA LYS A 7 35.68 -35.06 24.44
C LYS A 7 37.06 -34.48 24.10
N ILE A 8 37.18 -33.73 23.00
CA ILE A 8 38.44 -33.13 22.58
C ILE A 8 38.81 -31.94 23.48
N GLY A 9 40.11 -31.77 23.76
CA GLY A 9 40.65 -30.69 24.59
C GLY A 9 40.85 -31.09 26.06
N GLU A 10 41.60 -30.27 26.78
CA GLU A 10 41.87 -30.43 28.20
C GLU A 10 40.63 -30.08 29.03
N GLU A 11 40.25 -30.95 29.96
CA GLU A 11 39.14 -30.70 30.89
C GLU A 11 39.59 -29.81 32.04
N LYS A 12 38.86 -28.70 32.25
CA LYS A 12 38.99 -27.80 33.40
C LYS A 12 37.95 -28.14 34.47
N THR A 13 37.75 -27.24 35.42
CA THR A 13 36.62 -27.29 36.36
C THR A 13 35.28 -27.33 35.63
N GLY A 14 34.42 -28.29 36.02
CA GLY A 14 33.10 -28.44 35.43
C GLY A 14 32.10 -27.37 35.86
N VAL A 15 31.13 -27.09 35.00
CA VAL A 15 30.02 -26.18 35.27
C VAL A 15 28.91 -26.94 36.01
N GLU A 16 28.59 -26.51 37.23
CA GLU A 16 27.42 -27.04 37.96
C GLU A 16 26.14 -26.51 37.33
N VAL A 17 25.32 -27.41 36.81
CA VAL A 17 23.98 -27.10 36.28
C VAL A 17 22.95 -27.73 37.18
N ARG A 18 22.02 -26.90 37.67
CA ARG A 18 20.84 -27.35 38.42
C ARG A 18 19.66 -27.40 37.48
N ILE A 19 19.15 -28.60 37.25
CA ILE A 19 18.10 -28.83 36.28
C ILE A 19 17.18 -29.94 36.76
N SER A 20 15.88 -29.67 36.77
CA SER A 20 14.87 -30.70 37.01
C SER A 20 14.55 -31.39 35.69
N TYR A 21 14.68 -32.72 35.65
CA TYR A 21 14.31 -33.53 34.48
C TYR A 21 12.85 -33.30 34.08
N ARG A 22 11.95 -33.18 35.07
CA ARG A 22 10.52 -32.92 34.86
C ARG A 22 10.29 -31.56 34.22
N ILE A 23 11.06 -30.54 34.57
CA ILE A 23 11.02 -29.22 33.92
C ILE A 23 11.44 -29.35 32.46
N ILE A 24 12.57 -29.99 32.15
CA ILE A 24 12.98 -30.21 30.75
C ILE A 24 11.85 -30.89 29.97
N GLN A 25 11.31 -31.99 30.52
CA GLN A 25 10.25 -32.74 29.87
C GLN A 25 8.98 -31.89 29.63
N LEU A 26 8.49 -31.16 30.64
CA LEU A 26 7.28 -30.32 30.53
C LEU A 26 7.48 -29.16 29.55
N PHE A 27 8.63 -28.48 29.58
CA PHE A 27 8.95 -27.41 28.64
C PHE A 27 9.15 -27.95 27.22
N SER A 28 9.72 -29.14 27.08
CA SER A 28 9.99 -29.78 25.79
C SER A 28 8.74 -30.39 25.14
N GLU A 29 7.90 -31.12 25.89
CA GLU A 29 6.68 -31.77 25.38
C GLU A 29 5.50 -30.79 25.24
N GLY A 30 5.40 -29.79 26.13
CA GLY A 30 4.27 -28.85 26.15
C GLY A 30 4.41 -27.62 25.26
N LEU A 31 5.64 -27.10 25.04
CA LEU A 31 5.86 -25.85 24.27
C LEU A 31 6.41 -26.07 22.87
N TYR A 32 7.08 -27.19 22.61
CA TYR A 32 7.80 -27.44 21.35
C TYR A 32 7.27 -28.70 20.65
N ALA A 33 6.00 -28.66 20.26
CA ALA A 33 5.35 -29.72 19.47
C ALA A 33 5.89 -29.88 18.03
N SER A 34 6.90 -29.12 17.62
CA SER A 34 7.48 -29.16 16.28
C SER A 34 9.01 -29.21 16.34
N PRO A 35 9.66 -30.20 15.70
CA PRO A 35 11.11 -30.32 15.70
C PRO A 35 11.82 -29.10 15.09
N HIS A 36 11.18 -28.44 14.13
CA HIS A 36 11.69 -27.24 13.47
C HIS A 36 11.84 -26.05 14.42
N LYS A 37 10.97 -25.95 15.44
CA LYS A 37 11.01 -24.84 16.40
C LYS A 37 12.27 -24.85 17.25
N ALA A 38 12.78 -26.03 17.62
CA ALA A 38 14.02 -26.13 18.38
C ALA A 38 15.23 -25.57 17.61
N ILE A 39 15.27 -25.73 16.28
CA ILE A 39 16.31 -25.14 15.43
C ILE A 39 16.11 -23.62 15.30
N GLU A 40 14.87 -23.16 15.16
CA GLU A 40 14.53 -21.72 15.15
C GLU A 40 14.98 -21.00 16.44
N GLU A 41 14.85 -21.64 17.60
CA GLU A 41 15.32 -21.12 18.89
C GLU A 41 16.84 -20.92 18.90
N LEU A 42 17.62 -21.89 18.38
CA LEU A 42 19.07 -21.73 18.26
C LEU A 42 19.46 -20.61 17.30
N VAL A 43 18.79 -20.51 16.14
CA VAL A 43 19.01 -19.39 15.20
C VAL A 43 18.66 -18.04 15.83
N SER A 44 17.60 -17.99 16.64
CA SER A 44 17.21 -16.80 17.40
C SER A 44 18.25 -16.43 18.46
N ASN A 45 18.88 -17.41 19.11
CA ASN A 45 20.00 -17.17 20.03
C ASN A 45 21.23 -16.60 19.29
N SER A 46 21.54 -17.10 18.09
CA SER A 46 22.61 -16.54 17.26
C SER A 46 22.31 -15.10 16.83
N PHE A 47 21.03 -14.80 16.51
CA PHE A 47 20.58 -13.43 16.23
C PHE A 47 20.78 -12.51 17.44
N ASP A 48 20.38 -12.96 18.63
CA ASP A 48 20.55 -12.28 19.92
C ASP A 48 22.02 -12.07 20.29
N ALA A 49 22.90 -12.97 19.87
CA ALA A 49 24.34 -12.85 20.02
C ALA A 49 24.96 -11.86 19.02
N GLY A 50 24.17 -11.21 18.16
CA GLY A 50 24.66 -10.22 17.20
C GLY A 50 25.38 -10.81 15.98
N ALA A 51 25.16 -12.08 15.66
CA ALA A 51 25.76 -12.73 14.49
C ALA A 51 25.43 -11.97 13.19
N SER A 52 26.41 -11.81 12.30
CA SER A 52 26.17 -11.38 10.92
C SER A 52 25.78 -12.56 10.02
N ASN A 53 26.25 -13.75 10.34
CA ASN A 53 26.06 -14.96 9.55
C ASN A 53 25.73 -16.11 10.50
N VAL A 54 24.69 -16.87 10.15
CA VAL A 54 24.26 -18.08 10.84
C VAL A 54 24.10 -19.20 9.82
N HIS A 55 24.64 -20.37 10.09
CA HIS A 55 24.63 -21.50 9.19
C HIS A 55 24.11 -22.74 9.93
N VAL A 56 22.92 -23.18 9.54
CA VAL A 56 22.30 -24.44 9.97
C VAL A 56 22.77 -25.56 9.03
N ILE A 57 23.27 -26.65 9.59
CA ILE A 57 23.84 -27.77 8.85
C ILE A 57 23.18 -29.05 9.37
N LEU A 58 22.53 -29.79 8.48
CA LEU A 58 21.95 -31.10 8.73
C LEU A 58 22.87 -32.18 8.15
N SER A 59 23.01 -33.30 8.83
CA SER A 59 23.55 -34.51 8.19
C SER A 59 22.72 -34.87 6.95
N PRO A 60 23.33 -35.39 5.87
CA PRO A 60 22.62 -35.76 4.65
C PRO A 60 21.48 -36.74 4.89
N ASP A 61 21.69 -37.68 5.81
CA ASP A 61 20.70 -38.61 6.32
C ASP A 61 20.65 -38.49 7.84
N LEU A 62 19.46 -38.18 8.38
CA LEU A 62 19.25 -38.03 9.83
C LEU A 62 19.03 -39.37 10.53
N THR A 63 18.84 -40.46 9.79
CA THR A 63 18.66 -41.82 10.33
C THR A 63 19.98 -42.49 10.70
N GLU A 64 21.11 -41.97 10.24
CA GLU A 64 22.44 -42.47 10.59
C GLU A 64 22.73 -42.29 12.09
N GLN A 65 23.42 -43.26 12.69
CA GLN A 65 23.71 -43.22 14.13
C GLN A 65 24.58 -42.03 14.56
N ASP A 66 25.46 -41.56 13.68
CA ASP A 66 26.30 -40.37 13.85
C ASP A 66 25.74 -39.13 13.16
N ALA A 67 24.47 -39.14 12.77
CA ALA A 67 23.79 -37.95 12.28
C ALA A 67 23.82 -36.82 13.32
N THR A 68 23.99 -35.60 12.83
CA THR A 68 24.03 -34.39 13.64
C THR A 68 23.25 -33.26 13.01
N ILE A 69 22.86 -32.31 13.86
CA ILE A 69 22.32 -31.02 13.45
C ILE A 69 23.18 -29.95 14.12
N ALA A 70 23.81 -29.09 13.33
CA ALA A 70 24.68 -28.04 13.82
C ALA A 70 24.14 -26.64 13.45
N VAL A 71 24.31 -25.68 14.36
CA VAL A 71 24.05 -24.25 14.13
C VAL A 71 25.31 -23.49 14.45
N LEU A 72 25.94 -22.91 13.42
CA LEU A 72 27.17 -22.14 13.50
C LEU A 72 26.87 -20.65 13.33
N ASP A 73 27.44 -19.79 14.17
CA ASP A 73 27.32 -18.34 14.05
C ASP A 73 28.63 -17.59 14.34
N ASP A 74 28.73 -16.38 13.80
CA ASP A 74 29.83 -15.42 14.04
C ASP A 74 29.46 -14.32 15.05
N GLY A 75 28.50 -14.62 15.93
CA GLY A 75 28.08 -13.73 17.00
C GLY A 75 29.12 -13.63 18.12
N PHE A 76 28.76 -12.91 19.18
CA PHE A 76 29.55 -12.85 20.40
C PHE A 76 29.60 -14.25 21.02
N GLY A 77 30.78 -14.87 20.96
CA GLY A 77 31.07 -16.18 21.53
C GLY A 77 31.08 -16.14 23.06
N MET A 78 31.09 -17.33 23.66
CA MET A 78 31.06 -17.49 25.12
C MET A 78 32.42 -17.97 25.63
N ASP A 79 32.96 -17.27 26.63
CA ASP A 79 34.10 -17.71 27.43
C ASP A 79 33.64 -18.64 28.57
N GLU A 80 34.53 -19.02 29.48
CA GLU A 80 34.21 -19.86 30.63
C GLU A 80 33.03 -19.33 31.46
N LYS A 81 33.03 -18.03 31.77
CA LYS A 81 31.94 -17.39 32.52
C LYS A 81 30.66 -17.36 31.69
N GLY A 82 30.75 -17.00 30.41
CA GLY A 82 29.62 -16.98 29.49
C GLY A 82 28.97 -18.34 29.31
N LEU A 83 29.74 -19.42 29.22
CA LEU A 83 29.24 -20.79 29.13
C LEU A 83 28.62 -21.25 30.45
N THR A 84 29.22 -20.88 31.59
CA THR A 84 28.65 -21.11 32.92
C THR A 84 27.28 -20.44 33.04
N ASP A 85 27.22 -19.15 32.72
CA ASP A 85 26.00 -18.35 32.72
C ASP A 85 24.95 -18.90 31.74
N HIS A 86 25.40 -19.33 30.55
CA HIS A 86 24.54 -19.87 29.51
C HIS A 86 23.77 -21.09 29.99
N TRP A 87 24.38 -21.93 30.83
CA TRP A 87 23.75 -23.14 31.36
C TRP A 87 22.93 -22.92 32.63
N LEU A 88 22.92 -21.72 33.23
CA LEU A 88 21.93 -21.36 34.24
C LEU A 88 20.54 -21.28 33.60
N ILE A 89 19.54 -21.88 34.23
CA ILE A 89 18.16 -21.96 33.73
C ILE A 89 17.34 -20.86 34.39
N GLY A 90 16.48 -20.18 33.62
CA GLY A 90 15.62 -19.09 34.12
C GLY A 90 16.33 -17.77 34.43
N VAL A 91 17.67 -17.74 34.38
CA VAL A 91 18.47 -16.52 34.49
C VAL A 91 18.67 -15.93 33.11
N SER A 92 17.88 -14.90 32.81
CA SER A 92 18.09 -14.04 31.66
C SER A 92 18.51 -12.68 32.21
N ARG A 93 19.76 -12.25 31.95
CA ARG A 93 20.23 -10.88 32.28
C ARG A 93 19.45 -9.78 31.53
N LYS A 94 18.52 -10.18 30.66
CA LYS A 94 17.86 -9.39 29.62
C LYS A 94 16.58 -8.69 30.09
N ARG A 95 16.45 -8.39 31.40
CA ARG A 95 15.18 -7.90 32.02
C ARG A 95 15.08 -6.40 32.27
N SER A 96 16.08 -5.58 31.91
CA SER A 96 15.93 -4.12 32.03
C SER A 96 15.23 -3.55 30.80
N GLU A 97 14.17 -2.76 31.00
CA GLU A 97 13.57 -1.93 29.94
C GLU A 97 14.67 -1.09 29.27
N GLY A 98 14.73 -1.11 27.93
CA GLY A 98 15.79 -0.43 27.15
C GLY A 98 17.09 -1.22 26.98
N PHE A 99 17.19 -2.49 27.42
CA PHE A 99 18.35 -3.32 27.07
C PHE A 99 18.33 -3.69 25.58
N LEU A 100 19.30 -3.18 24.83
CA LEU A 100 19.59 -3.67 23.49
C LEU A 100 20.72 -4.69 23.52
N GLY A 101 20.51 -5.76 22.76
CA GLY A 101 21.56 -6.74 22.49
C GLY A 101 22.68 -6.16 21.63
N PRO A 102 23.75 -6.94 21.42
CA PRO A 102 24.82 -6.58 20.50
C PRO A 102 24.32 -6.07 19.14
N LYS A 103 25.04 -5.09 18.57
CA LYS A 103 24.65 -4.34 17.35
C LYS A 103 23.34 -3.53 17.45
N GLY A 104 22.79 -3.34 18.65
CA GLY A 104 21.55 -2.60 18.85
C GLY A 104 20.30 -3.40 18.46
N ARG A 105 20.38 -4.73 18.45
CA ARG A 105 19.24 -5.59 18.11
C ARG A 105 18.33 -5.77 19.32
N LYS A 106 17.02 -5.76 19.08
CA LYS A 106 16.06 -6.26 20.07
C LYS A 106 16.24 -7.77 20.22
N GLN A 107 16.40 -8.22 21.45
CA GLN A 107 16.56 -9.64 21.72
C GLN A 107 15.23 -10.38 21.59
N ILE A 108 15.27 -11.51 20.89
CA ILE A 108 14.17 -12.45 20.68
C ILE A 108 13.97 -13.29 21.95
N GLY A 109 15.05 -13.85 22.49
CA GLY A 109 15.00 -14.79 23.60
C GLY A 109 14.83 -14.11 24.95
N LYS A 110 13.68 -14.32 25.61
CA LYS A 110 13.33 -13.68 26.90
C LYS A 110 13.63 -14.53 28.14
N PHE A 111 13.40 -15.84 28.06
CA PHE A 111 13.30 -16.71 29.24
C PHE A 111 14.54 -17.58 29.52
N GLY A 112 15.52 -17.64 28.61
CA GLY A 112 16.75 -18.43 28.78
C GLY A 112 16.58 -19.95 28.67
N ILE A 113 15.42 -20.42 28.20
CA ILE A 113 15.05 -21.85 28.08
C ILE A 113 15.19 -22.40 26.65
N GLY A 114 15.36 -21.55 25.62
CA GLY A 114 15.36 -21.98 24.21
C GLY A 114 16.40 -23.05 23.87
N LYS A 115 17.54 -23.09 24.58
CA LYS A 115 18.55 -24.16 24.46
C LYS A 115 17.99 -25.54 24.85
N LEU A 116 17.04 -25.60 25.78
CA LEU A 116 16.39 -26.83 26.22
C LEU A 116 15.39 -27.37 25.19
N ALA A 117 14.96 -26.55 24.23
CA ALA A 117 14.16 -27.03 23.10
C ALA A 117 14.93 -28.12 22.32
N THR A 118 16.26 -28.11 22.32
CA THR A 118 17.08 -29.15 21.68
C THR A 118 16.89 -30.54 22.31
N TYR A 119 16.38 -30.63 23.54
CA TYR A 119 16.10 -31.92 24.19
C TYR A 119 15.11 -32.77 23.39
N VAL A 120 14.14 -32.17 22.68
CA VAL A 120 13.22 -32.99 21.85
C VAL A 120 13.92 -33.61 20.65
N LEU A 121 15.01 -32.99 20.17
CA LEU A 121 15.73 -33.41 18.97
C LEU A 121 16.90 -34.34 19.25
N SER A 122 17.58 -34.19 20.40
CA SER A 122 18.83 -34.90 20.64
C SER A 122 18.99 -35.35 22.08
N ARG A 123 19.81 -36.39 22.26
CA ARG A 123 20.27 -36.84 23.58
C ARG A 123 21.48 -36.06 24.07
N ARG A 124 22.19 -35.35 23.18
CA ARG A 124 23.35 -34.53 23.52
C ARG A 124 23.35 -33.19 22.78
N LEU A 125 23.73 -32.13 23.48
CA LEU A 125 24.00 -30.80 22.91
C LEU A 125 25.41 -30.35 23.29
N THR A 126 26.23 -30.04 22.29
CA THR A 126 27.62 -29.59 22.48
C THR A 126 27.80 -28.18 21.94
N HIS A 127 28.36 -27.28 22.72
CA HIS A 127 28.77 -25.96 22.26
C HIS A 127 30.28 -25.91 22.15
N ILE A 128 30.79 -25.44 21.01
CA ILE A 128 32.20 -25.09 20.83
C ILE A 128 32.24 -23.60 20.48
N CYS A 129 32.98 -22.83 21.27
CA CYS A 129 33.02 -21.37 21.17
C CYS A 129 34.46 -20.88 21.01
N LYS A 130 34.63 -19.79 20.26
CA LYS A 130 35.88 -19.03 20.21
C LYS A 130 35.67 -17.65 20.81
N VAL A 131 36.57 -17.26 21.72
CA VAL A 131 36.69 -15.89 22.22
C VAL A 131 38.15 -15.46 22.17
N GLY A 132 38.47 -14.47 21.34
CA GLY A 132 39.85 -14.04 21.14
C GLY A 132 40.68 -15.14 20.47
N SER A 133 41.67 -15.68 21.18
CA SER A 133 42.52 -16.78 20.72
C SER A 133 42.22 -18.12 21.42
N VAL A 134 41.23 -18.16 22.33
CA VAL A 134 40.91 -19.34 23.14
C VAL A 134 39.64 -20.00 22.61
N TYR A 135 39.64 -21.33 22.65
CA TYR A 135 38.52 -22.18 22.26
C TYR A 135 38.00 -22.94 23.48
N TYR A 136 36.69 -22.92 23.66
CA TYR A 136 36.00 -23.60 24.76
C TYR A 136 35.03 -24.63 24.21
N SER A 137 34.86 -25.74 24.90
CA SER A 137 33.86 -26.77 24.58
C SER A 137 33.12 -27.21 25.84
N ILE A 138 31.80 -27.36 25.73
CA ILE A 138 30.97 -27.89 26.80
C ILE A 138 29.87 -28.77 26.20
N SER A 139 29.60 -29.92 26.80
CA SER A 139 28.63 -30.89 26.28
C SER A 139 27.64 -31.33 27.34
N MET A 140 26.36 -31.03 27.12
CA MET A 140 25.24 -31.54 27.90
C MET A 140 24.81 -32.90 27.38
N ASP A 141 24.86 -33.91 28.25
CA ASP A 141 24.31 -35.24 28.01
C ASP A 141 22.97 -35.36 28.72
N TYR A 142 21.87 -35.24 27.98
CA TYR A 142 20.54 -35.32 28.56
C TYR A 142 20.22 -36.71 29.13
N THR A 143 20.96 -37.76 28.74
CA THR A 143 20.77 -39.12 29.30
C THR A 143 21.34 -39.28 30.70
N LYS A 144 22.22 -38.36 31.12
CA LYS A 144 22.81 -38.34 32.46
C LYS A 144 21.98 -37.55 33.47
N ILE A 145 20.88 -36.93 33.02
CA ILE A 145 19.96 -36.22 33.90
C ILE A 145 18.97 -37.26 34.46
N PRO A 146 18.99 -37.54 35.76
CA PRO A 146 18.15 -38.59 36.32
C PRO A 146 16.67 -38.20 36.27
N ALA A 147 15.81 -39.18 36.01
CA ALA A 147 14.38 -38.93 35.78
C ALA A 147 13.62 -38.51 37.06
N GLY A 148 14.24 -38.65 38.25
CA GLY A 148 13.64 -38.44 39.56
C GLY A 148 12.58 -39.50 39.90
N GLU A 149 12.68 -40.15 41.05
CA GLU A 149 11.61 -41.00 41.57
C GLU A 149 10.52 -40.10 42.20
N GLY A 150 9.30 -40.10 41.64
CA GLY A 150 8.13 -39.50 42.30
C GLY A 150 7.44 -38.29 41.64
N GLY A 151 7.77 -37.92 40.41
CA GLY A 151 6.94 -37.01 39.59
C GLY A 151 6.81 -35.55 40.06
N GLY A 152 7.51 -35.15 41.13
CA GLY A 152 7.52 -33.77 41.63
C GLY A 152 8.47 -32.84 40.85
N ILE A 153 8.16 -31.54 40.85
CA ILE A 153 9.01 -30.47 40.24
C ILE A 153 10.23 -30.16 41.14
N HIS A 154 10.24 -30.63 42.40
CA HIS A 154 11.16 -30.20 43.47
C HIS A 154 12.53 -30.91 43.52
N THR A 155 12.78 -31.92 42.68
CA THR A 155 14.10 -32.57 42.60
C THR A 155 14.98 -31.85 41.56
N GLU A 156 15.60 -30.74 41.97
CA GLU A 156 16.72 -30.16 41.21
C GLU A 156 17.97 -31.03 41.44
N GLU A 157 18.42 -31.71 40.40
CA GLU A 157 19.65 -32.49 40.48
C GLU A 157 20.84 -31.70 39.93
N ARG A 158 22.02 -31.95 40.52
CA ARG A 158 23.26 -31.28 40.16
C ARG A 158 23.97 -32.10 39.09
N VAL A 159 24.03 -31.57 37.88
CA VAL A 159 24.77 -32.16 36.76
C VAL A 159 26.02 -31.32 36.55
N ILE A 160 27.19 -31.96 36.63
CA ILE A 160 28.47 -31.30 36.35
C ILE A 160 28.79 -31.49 34.87
N LEU A 161 28.84 -30.38 34.13
CA LEU A 161 29.22 -30.38 32.73
C LEU A 161 30.73 -30.15 32.60
N PRO A 162 31.49 -31.05 31.96
CA PRO A 162 32.92 -30.84 31.77
C PRO A 162 33.14 -29.66 30.82
N LEU A 163 33.74 -28.59 31.32
CA LEU A 163 34.21 -27.47 30.50
C LEU A 163 35.62 -27.80 30.01
N ARG A 164 35.85 -27.69 28.71
CA ARG A 164 37.13 -28.01 28.08
C ARG A 164 37.72 -26.79 27.39
N THR A 165 39.05 -26.69 27.41
CA THR A 165 39.80 -25.75 26.58
C THR A 165 40.50 -26.48 25.45
N LEU A 166 40.43 -25.93 24.24
CA LEU A 166 40.99 -26.54 23.03
C LEU A 166 42.07 -25.64 22.44
N THR A 167 43.11 -26.26 21.89
CA THR A 167 44.03 -25.62 20.95
C THR A 167 43.33 -25.38 19.60
N GLU A 168 43.86 -24.48 18.76
CA GLU A 168 43.29 -24.25 17.42
C GLU A 168 43.25 -25.55 16.58
N LYS A 169 44.25 -26.42 16.70
CA LYS A 169 44.31 -27.71 16.00
C LYS A 169 43.19 -28.64 16.46
N GLU A 170 42.98 -28.74 17.77
CA GLU A 170 41.91 -29.53 18.37
C GLU A 170 40.53 -28.98 18.02
N ALA A 171 40.35 -27.66 18.06
CA ALA A 171 39.11 -27.02 17.66
C ALA A 171 38.79 -27.30 16.19
N ARG A 172 39.79 -27.18 15.29
CA ARG A 172 39.66 -27.51 13.86
C ARG A 172 39.26 -28.96 13.65
N GLN A 173 39.87 -29.87 14.42
CA GLN A 173 39.52 -31.28 14.39
C GLN A 173 38.09 -31.53 14.88
N ALA A 174 37.70 -30.88 15.97
CA ALA A 174 36.39 -31.06 16.58
C ALA A 174 35.25 -30.62 15.67
N VAL A 175 35.43 -29.55 14.88
CA VAL A 175 34.38 -29.01 13.99
C VAL A 175 34.50 -29.44 12.51
N ALA A 176 35.47 -30.29 12.17
CA ALA A 176 35.83 -30.60 10.78
C ALA A 176 34.62 -31.00 9.91
N SER A 177 33.71 -31.80 10.47
CA SER A 177 32.52 -32.31 9.78
C SER A 177 31.50 -31.26 9.34
N TRP A 178 31.55 -30.02 9.85
CA TRP A 178 30.56 -28.97 9.58
C TRP A 178 31.15 -27.76 8.84
N ILE A 179 32.46 -27.68 8.67
CA ILE A 179 33.11 -26.50 8.10
C ILE A 179 33.63 -26.72 6.68
N GLU A 180 33.55 -27.95 6.18
CA GLU A 180 34.02 -28.32 4.84
C GLU A 180 32.88 -28.24 3.83
N GLY A 181 33.01 -27.32 2.86
CA GLY A 181 32.04 -27.18 1.78
C GLY A 181 32.39 -26.04 0.83
N ASN A 182 31.85 -26.10 -0.39
CA ASN A 182 32.12 -25.11 -1.44
C ASN A 182 31.01 -24.05 -1.58
N LYS A 183 29.84 -24.29 -1.00
CA LYS A 183 28.65 -23.42 -1.03
C LYS A 183 28.82 -22.14 -0.22
N PRO A 184 28.02 -21.09 -0.47
CA PRO A 184 28.17 -19.77 0.17
C PRO A 184 28.23 -19.79 1.70
N GLY A 185 27.39 -20.59 2.38
CA GLY A 185 27.36 -20.65 3.85
C GLY A 185 28.69 -21.05 4.48
N TYR A 186 29.37 -22.06 3.90
CA TYR A 186 30.68 -22.54 4.37
C TYR A 186 31.81 -21.50 4.20
N LYS A 187 31.61 -20.51 3.33
CA LYS A 187 32.55 -19.39 3.11
C LYS A 187 32.16 -18.13 3.89
N ALA A 188 30.92 -18.05 4.36
CA ALA A 188 30.37 -16.87 5.03
C ALA A 188 31.01 -16.66 6.41
N ILE A 189 31.33 -17.75 7.11
CA ILE A 189 31.95 -17.73 8.43
C ILE A 189 33.35 -18.33 8.33
N LYS A 190 34.38 -17.52 8.52
CA LYS A 190 35.76 -18.01 8.56
C LYS A 190 36.15 -18.31 10.00
N LEU A 191 36.21 -19.59 10.40
CA LEU A 191 36.49 -19.96 11.79
C LEU A 191 37.98 -19.85 12.18
N PHE A 192 38.88 -20.13 11.23
CA PHE A 192 40.32 -20.33 11.47
C PHE A 192 41.21 -19.56 10.47
N GLY A 193 42.46 -19.32 10.87
CA GLY A 193 43.48 -18.64 10.05
C GLY A 193 43.28 -17.14 9.83
N LYS A 194 44.01 -16.56 8.87
CA LYS A 194 44.04 -15.11 8.61
C LYS A 194 42.67 -14.57 8.21
N GLY A 195 42.16 -13.58 8.97
CA GLY A 195 40.83 -13.00 8.74
C GLY A 195 39.67 -13.85 9.28
N ALA A 196 39.95 -14.82 10.17
CA ALA A 196 38.92 -15.51 10.92
C ALA A 196 38.10 -14.55 11.79
N ALA A 197 36.84 -14.90 12.02
CA ALA A 197 35.98 -14.21 12.96
C ALA A 197 36.65 -14.14 14.35
N ARG A 198 36.55 -12.97 15.00
CA ARG A 198 37.13 -12.74 16.34
C ARG A 198 36.46 -13.61 17.40
N THR A 199 35.19 -13.89 17.21
CA THR A 199 34.37 -14.78 18.02
C THR A 199 33.45 -15.60 17.11
N TRP A 200 33.08 -16.80 17.55
CA TRP A 200 32.06 -17.63 16.90
C TRP A 200 31.57 -18.70 17.88
N THR A 201 30.40 -19.26 17.60
CA THR A 201 29.81 -20.38 18.36
C THR A 201 29.29 -21.42 17.39
N ILE A 202 29.50 -22.71 17.68
CA ILE A 202 28.77 -23.81 17.03
C ILE A 202 28.05 -24.64 18.08
N ALA A 203 26.75 -24.81 17.92
CA ALA A 203 25.90 -25.66 18.74
C ALA A 203 25.57 -26.93 17.94
N ILE A 204 25.94 -28.09 18.47
CA ILE A 204 25.88 -29.38 17.78
C ILE A 204 24.97 -30.32 18.57
N MET A 205 23.86 -30.71 17.96
CA MET A 205 22.96 -31.75 18.43
C MET A 205 23.41 -33.09 17.86
N SER A 206 23.69 -34.06 18.74
CA SER A 206 24.12 -35.41 18.38
C SER A 206 23.37 -36.48 19.18
N SER A 207 23.46 -37.73 18.72
CA SER A 207 22.63 -38.83 19.23
C SER A 207 21.14 -38.46 19.13
N LEU A 208 20.71 -38.20 17.90
CA LEU A 208 19.37 -37.69 17.57
C LEU A 208 18.27 -38.63 18.08
N LYS A 209 17.12 -38.04 18.44
CA LYS A 209 15.89 -38.74 18.83
C LYS A 209 14.96 -38.85 17.61
N ASP A 210 13.93 -39.68 17.74
CA ASP A 210 12.98 -39.97 16.65
C ASP A 210 12.32 -38.70 16.09
N MET A 211 12.03 -37.71 16.95
CA MET A 211 11.44 -36.44 16.51
C MET A 211 12.36 -35.64 15.56
N ALA A 212 13.69 -35.82 15.62
CA ALA A 212 14.58 -35.20 14.65
C ALA A 212 14.44 -35.80 13.24
N LEU A 213 13.99 -37.07 13.14
CA LEU A 213 13.75 -37.73 11.86
C LEU A 213 12.54 -37.14 11.12
N GLU A 214 11.63 -36.48 11.84
CA GLU A 214 10.48 -35.78 11.28
C GLU A 214 10.85 -34.42 10.63
N ILE A 215 12.12 -34.00 10.70
CA ILE A 215 12.57 -32.74 10.11
C ILE A 215 12.49 -32.82 8.58
N GLN A 216 11.44 -32.21 8.05
CA GLN A 216 11.35 -31.93 6.62
C GLN A 216 12.14 -30.66 6.29
N LYS A 217 13.18 -30.79 5.46
CA LYS A 217 14.06 -29.67 5.06
C LYS A 217 13.31 -28.50 4.41
N GLY A 218 12.29 -28.78 3.60
CA GLY A 218 11.42 -27.74 3.01
C GLY A 218 10.65 -26.94 4.06
N ARG A 219 10.05 -27.62 5.04
CA ARG A 219 9.35 -27.00 6.17
C ARG A 219 10.31 -26.21 7.07
N LEU A 220 11.50 -26.75 7.32
CA LEU A 220 12.55 -26.03 8.07
C LEU A 220 12.92 -24.73 7.38
N ARG A 221 13.20 -24.80 6.06
CA ARG A 221 13.50 -23.63 5.25
C ARG A 221 12.39 -22.59 5.38
N TRP A 222 11.13 -22.96 5.17
CA TRP A 222 9.99 -22.04 5.29
C TRP A 222 9.87 -21.40 6.68
N ILE A 223 10.05 -22.17 7.76
CA ILE A 223 10.03 -21.65 9.14
C ILE A 223 11.14 -20.62 9.34
N LEU A 224 12.37 -20.94 8.95
CA LEU A 224 13.51 -20.04 9.06
C LEU A 224 13.33 -18.76 8.21
N GLN A 225 12.68 -18.86 7.04
CA GLN A 225 12.37 -17.70 6.20
C GLN A 225 11.34 -16.75 6.84
N THR A 226 10.35 -17.30 7.55
CA THR A 226 9.22 -16.52 8.10
C THR A 226 9.48 -16.00 9.51
N ALA A 227 10.37 -16.66 10.26
CA ALA A 227 10.71 -16.30 11.63
C ALA A 227 11.59 -15.05 11.73
N MET A 228 12.48 -14.80 10.76
CA MET A 228 13.49 -13.75 10.87
C MET A 228 13.04 -12.40 10.27
N PRO A 229 13.37 -11.27 10.93
CA PRO A 229 13.10 -9.94 10.38
C PRO A 229 13.98 -9.66 9.15
N LEU A 230 13.51 -8.77 8.27
CA LEU A 230 14.28 -8.38 7.08
C LEU A 230 15.42 -7.42 7.46
N ARG A 231 16.64 -7.95 7.57
CA ARG A 231 17.85 -7.22 7.93
C ARG A 231 18.99 -7.48 6.97
N ASP A 232 19.82 -6.47 6.74
CA ASP A 232 21.00 -6.58 5.86
C ASP A 232 22.26 -7.04 6.58
N ASP A 233 22.31 -6.79 7.89
CA ASP A 233 23.41 -7.17 8.76
C ASP A 233 23.24 -8.60 9.31
N PHE A 234 22.31 -9.39 8.77
CA PHE A 234 22.03 -10.77 9.18
C PHE A 234 21.79 -11.68 7.99
N ASN A 235 22.60 -12.73 7.84
CA ASN A 235 22.48 -13.73 6.79
C ASN A 235 22.27 -15.10 7.41
N LEU A 236 21.30 -15.85 6.89
CA LEU A 236 20.99 -17.21 7.32
C LEU A 236 21.26 -18.19 6.17
N PHE A 237 21.87 -19.33 6.49
CA PHE A 237 22.18 -20.39 5.55
C PHE A 237 21.66 -21.74 6.07
N LEU A 238 21.23 -22.62 5.17
CA LEU A 238 20.89 -24.02 5.45
C LEU A 238 21.61 -24.93 4.47
N ASP A 239 22.46 -25.81 4.98
CA ASP A 239 23.32 -26.71 4.20
C ASP A 239 24.14 -25.98 3.12
N GLY A 240 24.58 -24.77 3.45
CA GLY A 240 25.40 -23.90 2.62
C GLY A 240 24.60 -22.98 1.69
N GLU A 241 23.30 -23.22 1.52
CA GLU A 241 22.42 -22.38 0.70
C GLU A 241 21.89 -21.20 1.50
N LYS A 242 21.87 -20.01 0.89
CA LYS A 242 21.29 -18.83 1.54
C LYS A 242 19.77 -19.01 1.71
N ILE A 243 19.28 -18.69 2.90
CA ILE A 243 17.86 -18.55 3.22
C ILE A 243 17.54 -17.06 3.25
N PRO A 244 16.93 -16.51 2.18
CA PRO A 244 16.43 -15.14 2.24
C PRO A 244 15.16 -15.10 3.11
N PRO A 245 14.98 -14.09 3.99
CA PRO A 245 13.71 -13.81 4.64
C PRO A 245 12.53 -13.84 3.67
N ALA A 246 11.37 -14.35 4.08
CA ALA A 246 10.17 -14.44 3.21
C ALA A 246 9.74 -13.07 2.63
N LYS A 247 10.09 -11.99 3.32
CA LYS A 247 9.82 -10.61 2.88
C LYS A 247 10.72 -10.16 1.71
N LEU A 248 11.81 -10.87 1.41
CA LEU A 248 12.64 -10.65 0.22
C LEU A 248 12.07 -11.31 -1.05
N SER A 249 11.19 -12.31 -0.92
CA SER A 249 10.47 -12.89 -2.06
C SER A 249 9.22 -12.11 -2.46
N ALA A 250 8.84 -11.07 -1.69
CA ALA A 250 7.82 -10.12 -2.12
C ALA A 250 8.29 -9.43 -3.41
N SER A 251 7.39 -9.30 -4.38
CA SER A 251 7.66 -8.65 -5.66
C SER A 251 8.16 -7.22 -5.42
N LYS A 252 9.39 -6.95 -5.84
CA LYS A 252 9.99 -5.61 -5.73
C LYS A 252 9.50 -4.74 -6.87
N VAL A 253 8.82 -3.65 -6.51
CA VAL A 253 8.44 -2.58 -7.45
C VAL A 253 9.67 -1.80 -7.90
N GLY A 254 10.64 -1.62 -7.00
CA GLY A 254 11.93 -1.06 -7.36
C GLY A 254 12.97 -1.12 -6.25
N HIS A 255 14.22 -1.00 -6.66
CA HIS A 255 15.40 -0.96 -5.81
C HIS A 255 16.36 0.06 -6.40
N TRP A 256 16.75 1.06 -5.61
CA TRP A 256 17.60 2.15 -6.07
C TRP A 256 18.71 2.48 -5.08
N ILE A 257 19.95 2.49 -5.56
CA ILE A 257 21.15 2.78 -4.76
C ILE A 257 21.43 4.29 -4.77
N LEU A 258 21.68 4.87 -3.59
CA LEU A 258 22.03 6.28 -3.43
C LEU A 258 23.36 6.59 -4.14
N GLY A 259 23.40 7.64 -4.94
CA GLY A 259 24.58 8.07 -5.69
C GLY A 259 24.91 7.22 -6.92
N LYS A 260 24.09 6.21 -7.25
CA LYS A 260 24.16 5.44 -8.50
C LYS A 260 22.87 5.57 -9.28
N ASP A 261 21.77 5.08 -8.71
CA ASP A 261 20.44 5.11 -9.33
C ASP A 261 19.68 6.37 -8.87
N LEU A 262 19.82 6.75 -7.59
CA LEU A 262 19.33 8.00 -7.03
C LEU A 262 20.46 9.03 -6.93
N ILE A 263 20.64 9.80 -8.01
CA ILE A 263 21.63 10.90 -8.06
C ILE A 263 21.06 12.25 -7.61
N LYS A 264 19.73 12.40 -7.63
CA LYS A 264 18.98 13.57 -7.15
C LYS A 264 17.75 13.10 -6.40
N LEU A 265 17.38 13.80 -5.33
CA LEU A 265 16.20 13.49 -4.53
C LEU A 265 15.16 14.61 -4.66
N PRO A 266 13.86 14.28 -4.69
CA PRO A 266 12.77 15.25 -4.60
C PRO A 266 12.85 16.12 -3.33
N LYS A 267 12.19 17.28 -3.38
CA LYS A 267 11.95 18.09 -2.17
C LYS A 267 11.27 17.23 -1.09
N PRO A 268 11.58 17.43 0.21
CA PRO A 268 12.37 18.53 0.78
C PRO A 268 13.89 18.28 0.83
N ALA A 269 14.43 17.25 0.17
CA ALA A 269 15.86 16.99 0.22
C ALA A 269 16.70 18.19 -0.25
N PRO A 270 17.83 18.50 0.41
CA PRO A 270 18.75 19.55 -0.03
C PRO A 270 19.46 19.15 -1.32
N GLU A 271 20.23 20.08 -1.88
CA GLU A 271 21.13 19.73 -3.00
C GLU A 271 22.24 18.81 -2.52
N LEU A 272 22.35 17.64 -3.16
CA LEU A 272 23.31 16.60 -2.83
C LEU A 272 24.29 16.40 -3.99
N LYS A 273 25.57 16.17 -3.68
CA LYS A 273 26.61 15.85 -4.67
C LYS A 273 26.86 14.35 -4.68
N ILE A 274 27.06 13.77 -5.86
CA ILE A 274 27.43 12.36 -6.00
C ILE A 274 28.81 12.14 -5.38
N SER A 275 28.96 11.07 -4.60
CA SER A 275 30.23 10.68 -3.97
C SER A 275 30.54 9.20 -4.25
N GLY A 276 31.76 8.94 -4.72
CA GLY A 276 32.27 7.60 -4.97
C GLY A 276 33.45 7.28 -4.06
N ASN A 277 33.55 6.03 -3.61
CA ASN A 277 34.77 5.51 -2.99
C ASN A 277 35.11 4.16 -3.61
N SER A 278 36.08 4.17 -4.53
CA SER A 278 36.53 2.97 -5.24
C SER A 278 37.16 1.91 -4.34
N ARG A 279 37.62 2.31 -3.14
CA ARG A 279 38.21 1.41 -2.14
C ARG A 279 37.20 0.85 -1.13
N ALA A 280 35.96 1.33 -1.14
CA ALA A 280 34.89 0.82 -0.25
C ALA A 280 34.27 -0.48 -0.78
N SER A 281 33.53 -1.20 0.09
CA SER A 281 32.76 -2.40 -0.31
C SER A 281 31.78 -2.09 -1.44
N LYS A 282 31.31 -3.13 -2.13
CA LYS A 282 30.37 -2.98 -3.26
C LYS A 282 29.12 -2.18 -2.87
N GLU A 283 28.64 -2.34 -1.63
CA GLU A 283 27.46 -1.64 -1.10
C GLU A 283 27.73 -0.17 -0.72
N SER A 284 28.97 0.19 -0.37
CA SER A 284 29.36 1.55 0.06
C SER A 284 30.18 2.32 -1.00
N ARG A 285 30.29 1.75 -2.21
CA ARG A 285 31.02 2.34 -3.32
C ARG A 285 30.36 3.63 -3.82
N HIS A 286 29.03 3.66 -3.83
CA HIS A 286 28.23 4.78 -4.29
C HIS A 286 27.55 5.46 -3.11
N GLY A 287 27.39 6.78 -3.18
CA GLY A 287 26.70 7.55 -2.15
C GLY A 287 26.43 8.98 -2.59
N LEU A 288 25.67 9.69 -1.77
CA LEU A 288 25.43 11.12 -1.89
C LEU A 288 26.24 11.85 -0.82
N SER A 289 26.49 13.13 -1.01
CA SER A 289 27.22 13.96 -0.05
C SER A 289 26.54 15.31 0.13
N GLU A 290 26.42 15.71 1.38
CA GLU A 290 25.92 17.01 1.82
C GLU A 290 27.03 17.72 2.60
N ARG A 291 27.05 19.05 2.59
CA ARG A 291 28.15 19.85 3.15
C ARG A 291 28.36 19.62 4.65
N GLN A 292 27.29 19.46 5.41
CA GLN A 292 27.30 19.27 6.86
C GLN A 292 27.13 17.80 7.25
N LEU A 293 26.24 17.09 6.56
CA LEU A 293 25.97 15.67 6.84
C LEU A 293 27.08 14.74 6.32
N GLY A 294 27.98 15.24 5.48
CA GLY A 294 29.04 14.44 4.90
C GLY A 294 28.48 13.37 3.96
N ARG A 295 29.10 12.19 3.96
CA ARG A 295 28.79 11.11 3.02
C ARG A 295 27.63 10.23 3.52
N ILE A 296 26.69 9.98 2.63
CA ILE A 296 25.47 9.21 2.84
C ILE A 296 25.49 8.04 1.86
N THR A 297 25.51 6.81 2.34
CA THR A 297 25.42 5.60 1.51
C THR A 297 24.18 4.80 1.86
N GLY A 298 23.75 3.90 0.96
CA GLY A 298 22.56 3.09 1.18
C GLY A 298 21.69 2.98 -0.05
N TYR A 299 20.46 2.53 0.15
CA TYR A 299 19.53 2.25 -0.93
C TYR A 299 18.07 2.31 -0.44
N VAL A 300 17.16 2.38 -1.42
CA VAL A 300 15.71 2.45 -1.24
C VAL A 300 15.06 1.28 -1.95
N GLU A 301 14.09 0.65 -1.31
CA GLU A 301 13.28 -0.44 -1.85
C GLU A 301 11.79 -0.17 -1.66
N VAL A 302 11.01 -0.61 -2.64
CA VAL A 302 9.56 -0.61 -2.59
C VAL A 302 9.05 -1.97 -3.06
N PHE A 303 8.03 -2.47 -2.37
CA PHE A 303 7.44 -3.78 -2.58
C PHE A 303 5.96 -3.65 -2.97
N GLU A 304 5.42 -4.67 -3.64
CA GLU A 304 4.00 -4.75 -3.96
C GLU A 304 3.16 -5.00 -2.69
N ASP A 305 3.63 -5.91 -1.84
CA ASP A 305 2.96 -6.29 -0.61
C ASP A 305 3.49 -5.54 0.62
N PRO A 306 2.64 -5.26 1.63
CA PRO A 306 3.07 -4.65 2.90
C PRO A 306 4.07 -5.52 3.67
N LEU A 307 5.17 -4.91 4.13
CA LEU A 307 6.24 -5.56 4.90
C LEU A 307 5.97 -5.56 6.42
N ASP A 308 4.94 -4.85 6.86
CA ASP A 308 4.46 -4.78 8.24
C ASP A 308 3.47 -5.91 8.60
N THR A 309 3.44 -6.97 7.79
CA THR A 309 2.62 -8.18 8.01
C THR A 309 3.49 -9.40 8.38
N GLY A 310 2.86 -10.46 8.90
CA GLY A 310 3.49 -11.76 9.18
C GLY A 310 4.11 -11.96 10.58
N LYS A 311 4.71 -13.14 10.80
CA LYS A 311 5.21 -13.58 12.13
C LYS A 311 6.35 -12.73 12.68
N SER A 312 7.21 -12.18 11.81
CA SER A 312 8.38 -11.41 12.23
C SER A 312 8.09 -9.99 12.74
N ILE A 313 6.84 -9.49 12.65
CA ILE A 313 6.46 -8.16 13.19
C ILE A 313 6.74 -8.09 14.70
N GLY A 314 6.41 -9.16 15.43
CA GLY A 314 6.57 -9.22 16.89
C GLY A 314 8.02 -9.28 17.36
N ILE A 315 8.97 -9.44 16.43
CA ILE A 315 10.41 -9.49 16.70
C ILE A 315 11.04 -8.13 16.42
N GLU A 316 11.01 -7.69 15.16
CA GLU A 316 11.57 -6.40 14.74
C GLU A 316 10.93 -5.93 13.43
N ARG A 317 10.89 -4.61 13.21
CA ARG A 317 10.27 -4.06 12.00
C ARG A 317 11.05 -4.41 10.75
N SER A 318 10.33 -4.53 9.62
CA SER A 318 10.89 -4.80 8.29
C SER A 318 10.66 -3.66 7.29
N HIS A 319 10.01 -2.57 7.71
CA HIS A 319 9.65 -1.42 6.88
C HIS A 319 10.13 -0.11 7.52
N GLY A 320 10.07 0.98 6.75
CA GLY A 320 10.46 2.32 7.17
C GLY A 320 11.94 2.63 6.94
N PHE A 321 12.45 3.62 7.67
CA PHE A 321 13.85 4.03 7.58
C PHE A 321 14.71 3.22 8.55
N PHE A 322 15.84 2.69 8.07
CA PHE A 322 16.85 2.01 8.87
C PHE A 322 18.14 2.83 8.81
N VAL A 323 18.32 3.71 9.79
CA VAL A 323 19.42 4.67 9.84
C VAL A 323 20.57 4.09 10.66
N TYR A 324 21.69 3.84 9.99
CA TYR A 324 22.90 3.33 10.60
C TYR A 324 23.93 4.44 10.81
N VAL A 325 24.53 4.47 11.99
CA VAL A 325 25.65 5.36 12.36
C VAL A 325 26.78 4.47 12.83
N ARG A 326 27.91 4.50 12.12
CA ARG A 326 29.08 3.64 12.37
C ARG A 326 28.73 2.15 12.48
N GLY A 327 27.79 1.71 11.66
CA GLY A 327 27.31 0.31 11.60
C GLY A 327 26.29 -0.07 12.67
N ARG A 328 25.83 0.85 13.52
CA ARG A 328 24.76 0.61 14.51
C ARG A 328 23.45 1.24 14.05
N LEU A 329 22.33 0.52 14.14
CA LEU A 329 20.99 1.05 13.88
C LEU A 329 20.59 1.99 15.03
N VAL A 330 20.23 3.25 14.71
CA VAL A 330 20.00 4.29 15.73
C VAL A 330 18.55 4.74 15.88
N ASN A 331 17.60 4.15 15.15
CA ASN A 331 16.20 4.59 15.16
C ASN A 331 15.22 3.44 15.37
N ILE A 332 15.52 2.60 16.36
CA ILE A 332 14.91 1.28 16.54
C ILE A 332 13.39 1.37 16.80
N ASP A 333 12.97 2.33 17.63
CA ASP A 333 11.55 2.51 18.00
C ASP A 333 10.81 3.54 17.13
N ASP A 334 11.55 4.24 16.26
CA ASP A 334 10.98 5.28 15.39
C ASP A 334 11.21 4.96 13.91
N PRO A 335 10.26 4.27 13.25
CA PRO A 335 10.38 3.93 11.84
C PRO A 335 10.39 5.15 10.92
N GLY A 336 9.81 6.27 11.38
CA GLY A 336 9.74 7.52 10.62
C GLY A 336 10.96 8.43 10.82
N PHE A 337 11.86 8.11 11.75
CA PHE A 337 13.03 8.94 12.09
C PHE A 337 12.65 10.41 12.39
N GLY A 338 11.56 10.62 13.12
CA GLY A 338 11.03 11.92 13.52
C GLY A 338 10.25 12.67 12.43
N ILE A 339 10.09 12.08 11.24
CA ILE A 339 9.22 12.64 10.20
C ILE A 339 7.76 12.36 10.56
N SER A 340 6.93 13.41 10.50
CA SER A 340 5.49 13.30 10.81
C SER A 340 4.80 12.23 9.96
N ARG A 341 4.00 11.37 10.60
CA ARG A 341 3.22 10.32 9.93
C ARG A 341 2.27 10.88 8.87
N ASN A 342 1.81 12.12 9.00
CA ASN A 342 0.96 12.77 8.00
C ASN A 342 1.68 13.03 6.68
N LEU A 343 3.01 13.10 6.70
CA LEU A 343 3.84 13.23 5.49
C LEU A 343 4.20 11.86 4.89
N LEU A 344 4.00 10.78 5.63
CA LEU A 344 4.34 9.41 5.24
C LEU A 344 3.05 8.61 5.03
N ARG A 345 2.51 8.63 3.81
CA ARG A 345 1.27 7.89 3.46
C ARG A 345 1.38 6.43 3.89
N HIS A 346 0.49 6.00 4.79
CA HIS A 346 0.53 4.66 5.43
C HIS A 346 0.69 3.51 4.42
N GLY A 347 -0.13 3.48 3.36
CA GLY A 347 -0.08 2.41 2.36
C GLY A 347 1.24 2.30 1.59
N THR A 348 1.94 3.42 1.38
CA THR A 348 3.28 3.40 0.78
C THR A 348 4.33 3.06 1.84
N PHE A 349 4.18 3.61 3.05
CA PHE A 349 5.16 3.46 4.13
C PHE A 349 5.29 2.01 4.63
N SER A 350 4.19 1.25 4.68
CA SER A 350 4.21 -0.17 5.03
C SER A 350 4.93 -1.04 3.99
N ARG A 351 5.01 -0.59 2.73
CA ARG A 351 5.67 -1.26 1.59
C ARG A 351 7.05 -0.70 1.28
N PHE A 352 7.50 0.26 2.07
CA PHE A 352 8.73 0.99 1.85
C PHE A 352 9.81 0.55 2.82
N ARG A 353 11.03 0.44 2.32
CA ARG A 353 12.21 0.17 3.13
C ARG A 353 13.38 0.99 2.61
N MET A 354 14.05 1.73 3.49
CA MET A 354 15.27 2.44 3.16
C MET A 354 16.35 2.10 4.17
N VAL A 355 17.50 1.65 3.68
CA VAL A 355 18.68 1.38 4.50
C VAL A 355 19.72 2.41 4.16
N VAL A 356 20.19 3.14 5.18
CA VAL A 356 21.05 4.31 4.98
C VAL A 356 22.10 4.41 6.07
N HIS A 357 23.32 4.79 5.69
CA HIS A 357 24.45 5.00 6.59
C HIS A 357 24.84 6.48 6.59
N ILE A 358 24.87 7.08 7.78
CA ILE A 358 25.13 8.50 8.00
C ILE A 358 26.02 8.66 9.24
N ASP A 359 27.32 8.46 9.07
CA ASP A 359 28.27 8.39 10.20
C ASP A 359 28.47 9.73 10.93
N SER A 360 28.15 10.86 10.28
CA SER A 360 28.22 12.20 10.89
C SER A 360 27.20 12.41 12.00
N LEU A 361 26.13 11.61 12.07
CA LEU A 361 25.15 11.69 13.15
C LEU A 361 25.69 11.17 14.50
N ASP A 362 26.91 10.61 14.54
CA ASP A 362 27.56 10.13 15.77
C ASP A 362 27.65 11.24 16.84
N GLU A 363 27.87 12.49 16.41
CA GLU A 363 27.96 13.67 17.29
C GLU A 363 26.61 14.05 17.93
N GLU A 364 25.51 13.64 17.30
CA GLU A 364 24.14 13.95 17.74
C GLU A 364 23.49 12.81 18.52
N LEU A 365 24.21 11.70 18.73
CA LEU A 365 23.68 10.55 19.48
C LEU A 365 23.43 10.92 20.94
N ARG A 366 22.24 10.57 21.45
CA ARG A 366 21.95 10.64 22.89
C ARG A 366 22.76 9.60 23.66
N SER A 367 22.76 9.69 25.00
CA SER A 367 23.48 8.75 25.88
C SER A 367 23.12 7.29 25.62
N SER A 368 21.86 6.98 25.28
CA SER A 368 21.42 5.62 24.90
C SER A 368 22.01 5.14 23.56
N ARG A 369 22.43 6.07 22.69
CA ARG A 369 22.89 5.83 21.30
C ARG A 369 21.83 5.14 20.41
N GLU A 370 20.56 5.37 20.75
CA GLU A 370 19.37 4.76 20.12
C GLU A 370 18.36 5.80 19.62
N THR A 371 18.70 7.06 19.83
CA THR A 371 17.96 8.22 19.33
C THR A 371 18.97 9.33 19.06
N VAL A 372 18.64 10.17 18.09
CA VAL A 372 19.43 11.34 17.71
C VAL A 372 18.80 12.58 18.34
N ARG A 373 19.61 13.55 18.79
CA ARG A 373 19.11 14.84 19.27
C ARG A 373 18.47 15.61 18.11
N ALA A 374 17.47 16.42 18.44
CA ALA A 374 16.93 17.36 17.46
C ALA A 374 18.00 18.43 17.21
N GLY A 375 18.34 18.66 15.95
CA GLY A 375 19.45 19.51 15.56
C GLY A 375 19.52 19.65 14.04
N VAL A 376 20.43 20.50 13.57
CA VAL A 376 20.56 20.83 12.14
C VAL A 376 20.88 19.58 11.32
N LEU A 377 21.84 18.76 11.76
CA LEU A 377 22.22 17.52 11.08
C LEU A 377 21.03 16.54 10.99
N THR A 378 20.29 16.38 12.08
CA THR A 378 19.09 15.52 12.13
C THR A 378 18.01 16.01 11.17
N THR A 379 17.76 17.31 11.10
CA THR A 379 16.78 17.89 10.14
C THR A 379 17.23 17.71 8.70
N ILE A 380 18.52 17.89 8.40
CA ILE A 380 19.07 17.64 7.06
C ILE A 380 18.89 16.15 6.70
N ALA A 381 19.21 15.24 7.62
CA ALA A 381 19.00 13.80 7.42
C ALA A 381 17.51 13.50 7.14
N GLN A 382 16.59 14.00 7.97
CA GLN A 382 15.14 13.84 7.77
C GLN A 382 14.68 14.32 6.39
N ASN A 383 15.18 15.45 5.91
CA ASN A 383 14.85 15.97 4.59
C ASN A 383 15.34 15.06 3.46
N VAL A 384 16.55 14.48 3.59
CA VAL A 384 17.08 13.49 2.65
C VAL A 384 16.19 12.23 2.64
N LEU A 385 15.86 11.68 3.81
CA LEU A 385 15.01 10.50 3.95
C LEU A 385 13.62 10.74 3.36
N HIS A 386 13.02 11.91 3.61
CA HIS A 386 11.72 12.28 3.07
C HIS A 386 11.75 12.44 1.55
N GLY A 387 12.80 13.05 0.99
CA GLY A 387 12.98 13.11 -0.47
C GLY A 387 13.06 11.72 -1.11
N ALA A 388 13.83 10.80 -0.50
CA ALA A 388 13.92 9.41 -0.93
C ALA A 388 12.57 8.67 -0.84
N PHE A 389 11.80 8.87 0.23
CA PHE A 389 10.45 8.34 0.36
C PHE A 389 9.50 8.88 -0.72
N ASN A 390 9.58 10.17 -1.05
CA ASN A 390 8.76 10.77 -2.10
C ASN A 390 9.06 10.16 -3.48
N HIS A 391 10.33 9.84 -3.77
CA HIS A 391 10.69 9.11 -4.98
C HIS A 391 10.03 7.71 -5.00
N ALA A 392 10.18 6.96 -3.91
CA ALA A 392 9.58 5.64 -3.75
C ALA A 392 8.06 5.65 -3.92
N ARG A 393 7.37 6.64 -3.32
CA ARG A 393 5.93 6.84 -3.47
C ARG A 393 5.50 7.01 -4.92
N VAL A 394 6.19 7.89 -5.66
CA VAL A 394 5.88 8.14 -7.08
C VAL A 394 6.14 6.88 -7.92
N ALA A 395 7.19 6.13 -7.62
CA ALA A 395 7.47 4.86 -8.30
C ALA A 395 6.36 3.82 -8.05
N LEU A 396 5.91 3.69 -6.79
CA LEU A 396 4.79 2.81 -6.44
C LEU A 396 3.50 3.21 -7.16
N GLU A 397 3.16 4.51 -7.12
CA GLU A 397 1.96 5.03 -7.79
C GLU A 397 1.99 4.81 -9.31
N LYS A 398 3.19 4.87 -9.93
CA LYS A 398 3.37 4.59 -11.35
C LYS A 398 3.26 3.09 -11.66
N HIS A 399 3.70 2.23 -10.75
CA HIS A 399 3.54 0.78 -10.86
C HIS A 399 2.08 0.38 -10.73
N GLU A 400 1.40 0.87 -9.69
CA GLU A 400 -0.03 0.64 -9.45
C GLU A 400 -0.89 1.17 -10.61
N ALA A 401 -0.51 2.29 -11.23
CA ALA A 401 -1.21 2.83 -12.40
C ALA A 401 -1.04 2.00 -13.69
N LYS A 402 -0.06 1.08 -13.74
CA LYS A 402 0.17 0.18 -14.89
C LYS A 402 -0.55 -1.16 -14.76
N VAL A 403 -0.93 -1.56 -13.55
CA VAL A 403 -1.73 -2.77 -13.32
C VAL A 403 -3.18 -2.42 -13.64
N SER A 404 -3.84 -3.14 -14.55
CA SER A 404 -5.25 -2.87 -14.83
C SER A 404 -6.10 -3.20 -13.59
N ALA A 405 -7.20 -2.45 -13.38
CA ALA A 405 -8.17 -2.76 -12.31
C ALA A 405 -8.66 -4.22 -12.40
N GLY A 406 -8.92 -4.70 -13.62
CA GLY A 406 -9.23 -6.10 -13.92
C GLY A 406 -8.16 -7.11 -13.43
N GLN A 407 -6.86 -6.81 -13.58
CA GLN A 407 -5.79 -7.68 -13.06
C GLN A 407 -5.73 -7.72 -11.52
N GLN A 408 -6.10 -6.63 -10.83
CA GLN A 408 -6.10 -6.59 -9.36
C GLN A 408 -7.24 -7.41 -8.75
N ILE A 409 -8.42 -7.40 -9.37
CA ILE A 409 -9.54 -8.25 -8.92
C ILE A 409 -9.32 -9.69 -9.36
N SER A 410 -8.92 -9.91 -10.62
CA SER A 410 -8.66 -11.26 -11.15
C SER A 410 -7.64 -12.00 -10.29
N SER A 411 -6.52 -11.36 -9.94
CA SER A 411 -5.51 -11.95 -9.04
C SER A 411 -6.03 -12.25 -7.64
N ARG A 412 -6.92 -11.41 -7.08
CA ARG A 412 -7.54 -11.65 -5.75
C ARG A 412 -8.60 -12.74 -5.78
N VAL A 413 -9.42 -12.80 -6.83
CA VAL A 413 -10.43 -13.84 -7.06
C VAL A 413 -9.76 -15.19 -7.35
N ALA A 414 -8.69 -15.19 -8.14
CA ALA A 414 -7.88 -16.39 -8.44
C ALA A 414 -7.12 -16.88 -7.20
N GLY A 415 -6.59 -15.95 -6.39
CA GLY A 415 -5.87 -16.25 -5.13
C GLY A 415 -6.77 -16.60 -3.94
N SER A 416 -8.09 -16.51 -4.08
CA SER A 416 -9.06 -16.90 -3.04
C SER A 416 -9.49 -18.37 -3.21
N PRO A 417 -9.93 -19.05 -2.13
CA PRO A 417 -10.43 -20.42 -2.24
C PRO A 417 -11.51 -20.53 -3.31
N GLY A 418 -11.32 -21.42 -4.30
CA GLY A 418 -12.26 -21.57 -5.41
C GLY A 418 -13.69 -21.94 -4.98
N SER A 419 -13.86 -22.52 -3.79
CA SER A 419 -15.16 -22.80 -3.17
C SER A 419 -15.92 -21.54 -2.72
N LEU A 420 -15.24 -20.41 -2.55
CA LEU A 420 -15.84 -19.14 -2.12
C LEU A 420 -16.01 -18.15 -3.28
N THR A 421 -15.50 -18.46 -4.46
CA THR A 421 -15.45 -17.52 -5.58
C THR A 421 -15.88 -18.15 -6.89
N ARG A 422 -15.11 -19.10 -7.39
CA ARG A 422 -15.26 -19.63 -8.75
C ARG A 422 -16.39 -20.63 -8.89
N ARG A 423 -16.47 -21.60 -7.98
CA ARG A 423 -17.46 -22.69 -8.03
C ARG A 423 -18.91 -22.19 -7.91
N PRO A 424 -19.25 -21.25 -7.01
CA PRO A 424 -20.61 -20.71 -6.93
C PRO A 424 -21.06 -20.06 -8.23
N ILE A 425 -20.20 -19.27 -8.89
CA ILE A 425 -20.53 -18.61 -10.17
C ILE A 425 -20.75 -19.64 -11.28
N ILE A 426 -19.90 -20.68 -11.37
CA ILE A 426 -20.07 -21.75 -12.35
C ILE A 426 -21.39 -22.51 -12.10
N GLY A 427 -21.72 -22.78 -10.82
CA GLY A 427 -22.99 -23.40 -10.43
C GLY A 427 -24.20 -22.55 -10.83
N LEU A 428 -24.12 -21.24 -10.59
CA LEU A 428 -25.15 -20.27 -10.96
C LEU A 428 -25.37 -20.25 -12.48
N VAL A 429 -24.30 -20.14 -13.28
CA VAL A 429 -24.39 -20.13 -14.74
C VAL A 429 -24.97 -21.45 -15.28
N ARG A 430 -24.58 -22.59 -14.69
CA ARG A 430 -25.14 -23.90 -15.05
C ARG A 430 -26.65 -23.95 -14.81
N GLY A 431 -27.11 -23.56 -13.63
CA GLY A 431 -28.54 -23.52 -13.31
C GLY A 431 -29.33 -22.61 -14.25
N ALA A 432 -28.74 -21.46 -14.60
CA ALA A 432 -29.36 -20.49 -15.50
C ALA A 432 -29.46 -21.00 -16.95
N LEU A 433 -28.41 -21.67 -17.46
CA LEU A 433 -28.43 -22.32 -18.77
C LEU A 433 -29.40 -23.50 -18.84
N GLU A 434 -29.64 -24.19 -17.72
CA GLU A 434 -30.64 -25.24 -17.59
C GLU A 434 -32.08 -24.71 -17.47
N GLY A 435 -32.26 -23.39 -17.33
CA GLY A 435 -33.57 -22.75 -17.16
C GLY A 435 -34.20 -22.98 -15.78
N LYS A 436 -33.40 -23.40 -14.79
CA LYS A 436 -33.87 -23.69 -13.43
C LYS A 436 -33.93 -22.46 -12.54
N ILE A 437 -33.09 -21.47 -12.83
CA ILE A 437 -32.94 -20.25 -12.04
C ILE A 437 -32.78 -19.03 -12.95
N SER A 438 -33.01 -17.84 -12.39
CA SER A 438 -32.89 -16.57 -13.11
C SER A 438 -32.00 -15.60 -12.32
N PRO A 439 -30.69 -15.56 -12.61
CA PRO A 439 -29.77 -14.65 -11.93
C PRO A 439 -29.95 -13.21 -12.41
N LYS A 440 -29.79 -12.25 -11.49
CA LYS A 440 -29.80 -10.80 -11.76
C LYS A 440 -28.39 -10.21 -11.89
N GLY A 441 -27.41 -10.76 -11.17
CA GLY A 441 -26.02 -10.30 -11.10
C GLY A 441 -25.08 -10.96 -12.11
N VAL A 442 -25.55 -11.90 -12.93
CA VAL A 442 -24.74 -12.57 -13.95
C VAL A 442 -25.44 -12.59 -15.30
N SER A 443 -24.75 -12.08 -16.33
CA SER A 443 -25.17 -12.18 -17.73
C SER A 443 -24.47 -13.36 -18.40
N TYR A 444 -25.22 -14.10 -19.20
CA TYR A 444 -24.76 -15.33 -19.86
C TYR A 444 -25.40 -15.46 -21.27
N PRO A 445 -24.74 -16.19 -22.20
CA PRO A 445 -25.20 -16.34 -23.57
C PRO A 445 -26.56 -17.03 -23.64
N GLN A 446 -27.49 -16.42 -24.38
CA GLN A 446 -28.84 -16.93 -24.62
C GLN A 446 -28.89 -17.78 -25.89
N ASN A 447 -29.88 -18.67 -26.00
CA ASN A 447 -30.17 -19.47 -27.20
C ASN A 447 -29.08 -20.45 -27.64
N LEU A 448 -28.27 -20.97 -26.71
CA LEU A 448 -27.32 -22.03 -26.99
C LEU A 448 -28.03 -23.38 -27.20
N THR A 449 -27.55 -24.18 -28.17
CA THR A 449 -27.94 -25.59 -28.32
C THR A 449 -27.51 -26.39 -27.10
N LYS A 450 -28.10 -27.58 -26.87
CA LYS A 450 -27.71 -28.43 -25.72
C LYS A 450 -26.19 -28.68 -25.68
N GLN A 451 -25.60 -28.97 -26.85
CA GLN A 451 -24.16 -29.16 -27.00
C GLN A 451 -23.38 -27.85 -26.78
N GLY A 452 -23.90 -26.72 -27.27
CA GLY A 452 -23.28 -25.40 -27.05
C GLY A 452 -23.25 -24.99 -25.58
N LYS A 453 -24.28 -25.36 -24.79
CA LYS A 453 -24.32 -25.12 -23.34
C LYS A 453 -23.21 -25.87 -22.60
N GLU A 454 -22.99 -27.14 -22.96
CA GLU A 454 -21.92 -27.96 -22.35
C GLU A 454 -20.54 -27.41 -22.70
N VAL A 455 -20.29 -27.09 -23.97
CA VAL A 455 -19.01 -26.51 -24.42
C VAL A 455 -18.70 -25.20 -23.69
N PHE A 456 -19.68 -24.30 -23.57
CA PHE A 456 -19.49 -23.03 -22.88
C PHE A 456 -19.17 -23.22 -21.38
N LEU A 457 -19.84 -24.16 -20.70
CA LEU A 457 -19.56 -24.46 -19.31
C LEU A 457 -18.16 -25.04 -19.10
N ASP A 458 -17.69 -25.90 -20.02
CA ASP A 458 -16.34 -26.46 -19.96
C ASP A 458 -15.28 -25.37 -20.17
N GLU A 459 -15.47 -24.49 -21.15
CA GLU A 459 -14.60 -23.33 -21.39
C GLU A 459 -14.57 -22.38 -20.19
N LEU A 460 -15.73 -22.07 -19.61
CA LEU A 460 -15.83 -21.23 -18.42
C LEU A 460 -15.10 -21.86 -17.23
N THR A 461 -15.25 -23.17 -17.03
CA THR A 461 -14.59 -23.93 -15.95
C THR A 461 -13.08 -23.95 -16.14
N ALA A 462 -12.60 -24.25 -17.35
CA ALA A 462 -11.18 -24.23 -17.67
C ALA A 462 -10.57 -22.84 -17.47
N ARG A 463 -11.28 -21.79 -17.87
CA ARG A 463 -10.86 -20.41 -17.68
C ARG A 463 -10.81 -20.03 -16.21
N ALA A 464 -11.79 -20.46 -15.42
CA ALA A 464 -11.83 -20.21 -13.99
C ALA A 464 -10.59 -20.76 -13.25
N GLU A 465 -10.09 -21.92 -13.66
CA GLU A 465 -8.88 -22.52 -13.06
C GLU A 465 -7.56 -22.04 -13.69
N SER A 466 -7.62 -21.12 -14.67
CA SER A 466 -6.44 -20.50 -15.29
C SER A 466 -6.00 -19.20 -14.58
N GLU A 467 -4.80 -18.70 -14.91
CA GLU A 467 -4.32 -17.39 -14.43
C GLU A 467 -5.19 -16.21 -14.88
N GLN A 468 -6.03 -16.39 -15.92
CA GLN A 468 -6.93 -15.34 -16.40
C GLN A 468 -8.17 -15.16 -15.51
N GLY A 469 -8.57 -16.22 -14.79
CA GLY A 469 -9.74 -16.21 -13.90
C GLY A 469 -11.09 -15.98 -14.58
N ILE A 470 -12.14 -15.87 -13.77
CA ILE A 470 -13.52 -15.59 -14.25
C ILE A 470 -13.70 -14.11 -14.62
N VAL A 471 -13.03 -13.20 -13.91
CA VAL A 471 -13.07 -11.75 -14.15
C VAL A 471 -11.78 -11.35 -14.86
N ARG A 472 -11.91 -10.81 -16.08
CA ARG A 472 -10.80 -10.34 -16.93
C ARG A 472 -10.67 -8.83 -16.91
N ASP A 473 -11.80 -8.13 -16.86
CA ASP A 473 -11.84 -6.67 -16.86
C ASP A 473 -12.97 -6.15 -15.97
N VAL A 474 -12.87 -4.88 -15.55
CA VAL A 474 -13.90 -4.19 -14.78
C VAL A 474 -14.17 -2.82 -15.41
N GLN A 475 -15.44 -2.54 -15.68
CA GLN A 475 -15.85 -1.34 -16.40
C GLN A 475 -17.01 -0.65 -15.69
N LEU A 476 -16.94 0.68 -15.60
CA LEU A 476 -18.08 1.52 -15.25
C LEU A 476 -18.93 1.71 -16.51
N VAL A 477 -20.20 1.31 -16.44
CA VAL A 477 -21.15 1.41 -17.56
C VAL A 477 -22.39 2.20 -17.13
N GLU A 478 -23.04 2.86 -18.09
CA GLU A 478 -24.33 3.51 -17.86
C GLU A 478 -25.44 2.49 -18.13
N ARG A 479 -26.10 2.03 -17.06
CA ARG A 479 -27.27 1.12 -17.09
C ARG A 479 -28.49 1.82 -16.50
N SER A 480 -29.66 1.16 -16.49
CA SER A 480 -30.84 1.77 -15.88
C SER A 480 -30.60 2.09 -14.41
N GLN A 481 -31.22 3.15 -13.91
CA GLN A 481 -31.22 3.42 -12.47
C GLN A 481 -31.96 2.32 -11.70
N ASP A 482 -32.89 1.60 -12.33
CA ASP A 482 -33.67 0.52 -11.70
C ASP A 482 -32.87 -0.80 -11.58
N GLU A 483 -31.72 -0.90 -12.24
CA GLU A 483 -30.83 -2.05 -12.12
C GLU A 483 -29.91 -1.92 -10.91
N GLY A 484 -29.44 -3.06 -10.40
CA GLY A 484 -28.53 -3.13 -9.25
C GLY A 484 -27.13 -2.59 -9.54
N ILE A 485 -26.24 -2.72 -8.56
CA ILE A 485 -24.89 -2.15 -8.59
C ILE A 485 -24.01 -2.73 -9.70
N ALA A 486 -24.08 -4.03 -9.98
CA ALA A 486 -23.17 -4.67 -10.91
C ALA A 486 -23.73 -5.94 -11.57
N ILE A 487 -23.23 -6.23 -12.77
CA ILE A 487 -23.49 -7.45 -13.53
C ILE A 487 -22.15 -8.01 -14.02
N LEU A 488 -21.91 -9.31 -13.79
CA LEU A 488 -20.79 -10.02 -14.38
C LEU A 488 -21.23 -10.65 -15.70
N ASP A 489 -20.69 -10.17 -16.81
CA ASP A 489 -20.79 -10.87 -18.09
C ASP A 489 -19.79 -12.03 -18.11
N VAL A 490 -20.28 -13.27 -18.02
CA VAL A 490 -19.42 -14.46 -18.02
C VAL A 490 -18.95 -14.87 -19.42
N GLU A 491 -19.48 -14.30 -20.50
CA GLU A 491 -18.95 -14.53 -21.84
C GLU A 491 -17.67 -13.71 -22.02
N SER A 492 -17.77 -12.38 -21.79
CA SER A 492 -16.62 -11.48 -21.89
C SER A 492 -15.72 -11.49 -20.64
N GLY A 493 -16.17 -12.02 -19.51
CA GLY A 493 -15.46 -11.94 -18.23
C GLY A 493 -15.35 -10.50 -17.72
N THR A 494 -16.30 -9.63 -18.09
CA THR A 494 -16.28 -8.22 -17.69
C THR A 494 -17.24 -8.00 -16.53
N LEU A 495 -16.72 -7.46 -15.42
CA LEU A 495 -17.56 -6.96 -14.33
C LEU A 495 -18.03 -5.54 -14.67
N GLU A 496 -19.29 -5.40 -15.04
CA GLU A 496 -19.94 -4.14 -15.36
C GLU A 496 -20.52 -3.52 -14.07
N ILE A 497 -20.01 -2.35 -13.68
CA ILE A 497 -20.51 -1.58 -12.52
C ILE A 497 -21.42 -0.47 -13.03
N ASN A 498 -22.67 -0.46 -12.57
CA ASN A 498 -23.69 0.50 -12.97
C ASN A 498 -23.41 1.90 -12.37
N SER A 499 -22.87 2.79 -13.20
CA SER A 499 -22.54 4.17 -12.83
C SER A 499 -23.76 5.07 -12.58
N LEU A 500 -24.96 4.65 -13.00
CA LEU A 500 -26.21 5.37 -12.74
C LEU A 500 -26.97 4.84 -11.51
N HIS A 501 -26.52 3.73 -10.91
CA HIS A 501 -27.09 3.28 -9.63
C HIS A 501 -26.89 4.37 -8.56
N PRO A 502 -27.92 4.77 -7.78
CA PRO A 502 -27.86 5.93 -6.87
C PRO A 502 -26.68 5.91 -5.89
N PHE A 503 -26.33 4.73 -5.37
CA PHE A 503 -25.16 4.56 -4.51
C PHE A 503 -23.84 4.77 -5.25
N VAL A 504 -23.69 4.20 -6.45
CA VAL A 504 -22.45 4.31 -7.23
C VAL A 504 -22.28 5.73 -7.73
N ALA A 505 -23.35 6.32 -8.25
CA ALA A 505 -23.39 7.70 -8.71
C ALA A 505 -22.95 8.66 -7.59
N TYR A 506 -23.47 8.49 -6.37
CA TYR A 506 -23.12 9.33 -5.21
C TYR A 506 -21.60 9.41 -4.99
N PHE A 507 -20.91 8.28 -5.11
CA PHE A 507 -19.45 8.19 -4.91
C PHE A 507 -18.65 8.20 -6.22
N LEU A 508 -19.25 8.51 -7.36
CA LEU A 508 -18.60 8.34 -8.66
C LEU A 508 -17.29 9.13 -8.75
N ASP A 509 -17.27 10.38 -8.28
CA ASP A 509 -16.06 11.23 -8.23
C ASP A 509 -14.93 10.62 -7.38
N GLU A 510 -15.26 9.76 -6.42
CA GLU A 510 -14.30 9.07 -5.56
C GLU A 510 -13.73 7.83 -6.25
N TYR A 511 -14.49 7.24 -7.18
CA TYR A 511 -14.21 5.97 -7.86
C TYR A 511 -13.83 6.12 -9.35
N GLU A 512 -13.92 7.32 -9.94
CA GLU A 512 -13.37 7.64 -11.27
C GLU A 512 -11.84 7.48 -11.31
N ASP A 513 -11.16 7.68 -10.17
CA ASP A 513 -9.74 7.37 -10.04
C ASP A 513 -9.55 5.86 -9.91
N LYS A 514 -8.92 5.23 -10.91
CA LYS A 514 -8.54 3.81 -10.91
C LYS A 514 -7.72 3.38 -9.68
N LYS A 515 -7.12 4.32 -8.94
CA LYS A 515 -6.39 4.04 -7.69
C LYS A 515 -7.31 3.88 -6.47
N ARG A 516 -8.57 4.30 -6.58
CA ARG A 516 -9.56 4.35 -5.50
C ARG A 516 -10.80 3.52 -5.79
N SER A 517 -10.94 2.99 -7.00
CA SER A 517 -12.08 2.18 -7.43
C SER A 517 -12.16 0.82 -6.72
N LEU A 518 -11.03 0.24 -6.28
CA LEU A 518 -10.99 -1.13 -5.73
C LEU A 518 -12.06 -1.46 -4.66
N PRO A 519 -12.37 -0.61 -3.66
CA PRO A 519 -13.45 -0.90 -2.71
C PRO A 519 -14.82 -1.03 -3.37
N LEU A 520 -15.13 -0.17 -4.36
CA LEU A 520 -16.36 -0.27 -5.15
C LEU A 520 -16.36 -1.54 -5.99
N GLU A 521 -15.22 -1.90 -6.59
CA GLU A 521 -15.14 -3.10 -7.41
C GLU A 521 -15.25 -4.39 -6.59
N LEU A 522 -14.69 -4.42 -5.38
CA LEU A 522 -14.85 -5.53 -4.42
C LEU A 522 -16.30 -5.64 -3.93
N LEU A 523 -16.96 -4.51 -3.66
CA LEU A 523 -18.39 -4.49 -3.33
C LEU A 523 -19.21 -5.04 -4.49
N ALA A 524 -18.98 -4.57 -5.71
CA ALA A 524 -19.64 -5.05 -6.93
C ALA A 524 -19.47 -6.57 -7.11
N MET A 525 -18.24 -7.08 -7.00
CA MET A 525 -17.97 -8.52 -7.07
C MET A 525 -18.65 -9.29 -5.93
N SER A 526 -18.70 -8.71 -4.72
CA SER A 526 -19.38 -9.30 -3.58
C SER A 526 -20.89 -9.39 -3.79
N GLU A 527 -21.53 -8.44 -4.47
CA GLU A 527 -22.96 -8.53 -4.80
C GLU A 527 -23.23 -9.70 -5.77
N VAL A 528 -22.36 -9.90 -6.77
CA VAL A 528 -22.45 -11.06 -7.68
C VAL A 528 -22.26 -12.38 -6.93
N LEU A 529 -21.29 -12.45 -6.02
CA LEU A 529 -21.03 -13.65 -5.22
C LEU A 529 -22.12 -13.93 -4.20
N LEU A 530 -22.73 -12.89 -3.62
CA LEU A 530 -23.85 -13.04 -2.70
C LEU A 530 -24.98 -13.82 -3.38
N GLU A 531 -25.40 -13.40 -4.57
CA GLU A 531 -26.42 -14.12 -5.33
C GLU A 531 -25.99 -15.57 -5.62
N ALA A 532 -24.76 -15.77 -6.12
CA ALA A 532 -24.25 -17.10 -6.43
C ALA A 532 -24.27 -18.05 -5.22
N HIS A 533 -23.91 -17.56 -4.04
CA HIS A 533 -23.94 -18.34 -2.80
C HIS A 533 -25.36 -18.63 -2.31
N LEU A 534 -26.29 -17.69 -2.43
CA LEU A 534 -27.68 -17.93 -2.02
C LEU A 534 -28.33 -19.04 -2.85
N TYR A 535 -28.03 -19.11 -4.15
CA TYR A 535 -28.45 -20.24 -4.98
C TYR A 535 -27.70 -21.54 -4.63
N GLU A 536 -26.41 -21.48 -4.32
CA GLU A 536 -25.60 -22.65 -3.95
C GLU A 536 -26.11 -23.35 -2.68
N ILE A 537 -26.59 -22.57 -1.68
CA ILE A 537 -27.18 -23.12 -0.46
C ILE A 537 -28.62 -23.65 -0.66
N GLY A 538 -29.19 -23.47 -1.86
CA GLY A 538 -30.48 -24.05 -2.26
C GLY A 538 -31.72 -23.24 -1.88
N LEU A 539 -31.59 -21.93 -1.67
CA LEU A 539 -32.76 -21.05 -1.53
C LEU A 539 -33.50 -20.90 -2.86
N ASP A 540 -34.82 -20.66 -2.81
CA ASP A 540 -35.63 -20.43 -4.01
C ASP A 540 -35.41 -19.01 -4.58
N SER A 541 -35.75 -18.84 -5.85
CA SER A 541 -35.50 -17.59 -6.57
C SER A 541 -36.26 -16.38 -5.99
N ASP A 542 -37.45 -16.59 -5.42
CA ASP A 542 -38.28 -15.49 -4.92
C ASP A 542 -37.68 -14.93 -3.62
N ASP A 543 -37.28 -15.79 -2.69
CA ASP A 543 -36.58 -15.41 -1.46
C ASP A 543 -35.25 -14.71 -1.77
N ILE A 544 -34.48 -15.22 -2.74
CA ILE A 544 -33.22 -14.60 -3.17
C ILE A 544 -33.48 -13.21 -3.74
N HIS A 545 -34.50 -13.07 -4.61
CA HIS A 545 -34.84 -11.78 -5.21
C HIS A 545 -35.31 -10.77 -4.16
N ASP A 546 -36.05 -11.17 -3.12
CA ASP A 546 -36.44 -10.29 -2.01
C ASP A 546 -35.21 -9.80 -1.23
N VAL A 547 -34.29 -10.70 -0.86
CA VAL A 547 -33.05 -10.35 -0.14
C VAL A 547 -32.21 -9.35 -0.94
N LEU A 548 -32.00 -9.62 -2.23
CA LEU A 548 -31.24 -8.72 -3.12
C LEU A 548 -31.94 -7.36 -3.27
N SER A 549 -33.27 -7.34 -3.42
CA SER A 549 -34.03 -6.10 -3.60
C SER A 549 -34.01 -5.21 -2.35
N ARG A 550 -34.20 -5.79 -1.16
CA ARG A 550 -34.11 -5.04 0.10
C ARG A 550 -32.72 -4.46 0.33
N ARG A 551 -31.69 -5.22 0.00
CA ARG A 551 -30.30 -4.77 0.13
C ARG A 551 -30.02 -3.59 -0.81
N ASP A 552 -30.46 -3.68 -2.06
CA ASP A 552 -30.36 -2.61 -3.05
C ASP A 552 -31.10 -1.34 -2.59
N GLU A 553 -32.31 -1.48 -2.05
CA GLU A 553 -33.09 -0.37 -1.49
C GLU A 553 -32.37 0.34 -0.33
N VAL A 554 -31.75 -0.41 0.58
CA VAL A 554 -30.94 0.16 1.67
C VAL A 554 -29.77 0.97 1.12
N LEU A 555 -29.06 0.46 0.12
CA LEU A 555 -27.94 1.17 -0.50
C LEU A 555 -28.39 2.48 -1.16
N ARG A 556 -29.52 2.47 -1.85
CA ARG A 556 -30.15 3.68 -2.43
C ARG A 556 -30.53 4.67 -1.35
N PHE A 557 -31.16 4.20 -0.27
CA PHE A 557 -31.58 5.07 0.84
C PHE A 557 -30.39 5.72 1.54
N LEU A 558 -29.36 4.94 1.86
CA LEU A 558 -28.14 5.44 2.51
C LEU A 558 -27.47 6.53 1.66
N ALA A 559 -27.34 6.32 0.35
CA ALA A 559 -26.78 7.30 -0.57
C ALA A 559 -27.59 8.61 -0.65
N ARG A 560 -28.92 8.53 -0.54
CA ARG A 560 -29.80 9.71 -0.52
C ARG A 560 -29.73 10.46 0.82
N SER A 561 -29.53 9.75 1.92
CA SER A 561 -29.58 10.31 3.29
C SER A 561 -28.38 11.19 3.69
N THR A 562 -27.25 11.09 2.96
CA THR A 562 -25.98 11.74 3.31
C THR A 562 -25.86 13.20 2.83
N GLY A 563 -26.84 13.73 2.09
CA GLY A 563 -27.00 15.16 1.81
C GLY A 563 -25.98 15.81 0.85
N LYS A 564 -24.92 15.12 0.43
CA LYS A 564 -23.93 15.62 -0.55
C LYS A 564 -24.43 15.34 -1.97
N ARG A 565 -24.95 16.36 -2.67
CA ARG A 565 -25.41 16.19 -4.06
C ARG A 565 -24.22 16.31 -5.01
N ASN A 566 -23.96 15.27 -5.81
CA ASN A 566 -22.93 15.32 -6.85
C ASN A 566 -23.45 16.11 -8.08
N ALA A 567 -22.55 16.54 -8.97
CA ALA A 567 -22.93 17.38 -10.12
C ALA A 567 -23.97 16.71 -11.05
N ARG A 568 -23.97 15.37 -11.15
CA ARG A 568 -24.95 14.61 -11.94
C ARG A 568 -26.35 14.64 -11.33
N THR A 569 -26.47 14.45 -10.03
CA THR A 569 -27.74 14.54 -9.29
C THR A 569 -28.27 15.97 -9.33
N ILE A 570 -27.41 16.98 -9.19
CA ILE A 570 -27.82 18.39 -9.29
C ILE A 570 -28.29 18.72 -10.71
N ALA A 571 -27.63 18.20 -11.74
CA ALA A 571 -28.08 18.35 -13.13
C ALA A 571 -29.43 17.66 -13.36
N GLN A 572 -29.64 16.45 -12.81
CA GLN A 572 -30.91 15.75 -12.91
C GLN A 572 -32.03 16.47 -12.13
N ASP A 573 -31.76 16.95 -10.92
CA ASP A 573 -32.68 17.77 -10.12
C ASP A 573 -33.10 19.04 -10.91
N LEU A 574 -32.16 19.68 -11.63
CA LEU A 574 -32.44 20.83 -12.48
C LEU A 574 -33.33 20.45 -13.68
N ILE A 575 -33.11 19.26 -14.27
CA ILE A 575 -33.93 18.73 -15.37
C ILE A 575 -35.34 18.43 -14.89
N ASP A 576 -35.48 17.72 -13.78
CA ASP A 576 -36.76 17.31 -13.21
C ASP A 576 -37.57 18.53 -12.74
N ALA A 577 -36.88 19.60 -12.32
CA ALA A 577 -37.48 20.86 -11.91
C ALA A 577 -37.96 21.75 -13.08
N ALA A 578 -37.72 21.38 -14.35
CA ALA A 578 -38.07 22.21 -15.54
C ALA A 578 -39.51 22.75 -15.54
N GLY A 579 -40.45 21.94 -15.05
CA GLY A 579 -41.88 22.22 -15.03
C GLY A 579 -42.37 22.98 -13.80
N ASP A 580 -41.57 23.07 -12.73
CA ASP A 580 -41.94 23.72 -11.47
C ASP A 580 -41.05 24.94 -11.24
N LYS A 581 -41.67 26.11 -11.20
CA LYS A 581 -40.97 27.38 -11.01
C LYS A 581 -40.13 27.41 -9.73
N ASN A 582 -40.71 27.03 -8.60
CA ASN A 582 -40.03 27.15 -7.30
C ASN A 582 -38.93 26.08 -7.17
N ALA A 583 -39.19 24.87 -7.69
CA ALA A 583 -38.17 23.82 -7.72
C ALA A 583 -36.99 24.22 -8.63
N LEU A 584 -37.26 24.88 -9.76
CA LEU A 584 -36.22 25.30 -10.71
C LEU A 584 -35.33 26.42 -10.12
N GLU A 585 -35.93 27.36 -9.39
CA GLU A 585 -35.19 28.39 -8.64
C GLU A 585 -34.23 27.75 -7.62
N ALA A 586 -34.72 26.80 -6.81
CA ALA A 586 -33.92 26.12 -5.80
C ALA A 586 -32.80 25.24 -6.41
N ALA A 587 -33.11 24.53 -7.50
CA ALA A 587 -32.14 23.74 -8.24
C ALA A 587 -31.04 24.63 -8.85
N LEU A 588 -31.40 25.78 -9.43
CA LEU A 588 -30.45 26.73 -10.01
C LEU A 588 -29.46 27.29 -8.98
N VAL A 589 -29.91 27.61 -7.77
CA VAL A 589 -29.01 28.05 -6.68
C VAL A 589 -28.06 26.91 -6.27
N SER A 590 -28.58 25.68 -6.18
CA SER A 590 -27.79 24.49 -5.83
C SER A 590 -26.70 24.19 -6.87
N VAL A 591 -26.96 24.47 -8.16
CA VAL A 591 -25.97 24.38 -9.25
C VAL A 591 -24.78 25.31 -8.98
N PHE A 592 -25.03 26.59 -8.67
CA PHE A 592 -23.95 27.55 -8.43
C PHE A 592 -23.18 27.27 -7.13
N ASP A 593 -23.87 26.83 -6.08
CA ASP A 593 -23.22 26.39 -4.83
C ASP A 593 -22.26 25.22 -5.08
N SER A 594 -22.67 24.23 -5.89
CA SER A 594 -21.83 23.10 -6.29
C SER A 594 -20.59 23.48 -7.09
N MET A 595 -20.64 24.61 -7.80
CA MET A 595 -19.51 25.20 -8.53
C MET A 595 -18.59 26.04 -7.62
N ASN A 596 -18.78 25.97 -6.30
CA ASN A 596 -18.00 26.67 -5.28
C ASN A 596 -18.16 28.21 -5.35
N PHE A 597 -19.32 28.68 -5.84
CA PHE A 597 -19.78 30.04 -5.59
C PHE A 597 -20.45 30.08 -4.22
N ASP A 598 -20.32 31.19 -3.50
CA ASP A 598 -21.19 31.49 -2.36
C ASP A 598 -22.58 31.86 -2.95
N ALA A 599 -23.44 30.86 -3.15
CA ALA A 599 -24.75 31.03 -3.75
C ALA A 599 -25.87 31.08 -2.70
N VAL A 600 -26.74 32.08 -2.79
CA VAL A 600 -27.85 32.29 -1.85
C VAL A 600 -29.17 32.48 -2.59
N PRO A 601 -30.27 31.84 -2.15
CA PRO A 601 -31.59 32.12 -2.69
C PRO A 601 -32.08 33.49 -2.19
N LEU A 602 -32.76 34.25 -3.05
CA LEU A 602 -33.39 35.51 -2.68
C LEU A 602 -34.90 35.45 -2.90
N GLY A 603 -35.33 35.19 -4.13
CA GLY A 603 -36.73 35.09 -4.53
C GLY A 603 -37.57 36.35 -4.31
N GLY A 604 -38.71 36.42 -5.00
CA GLY A 604 -39.75 37.44 -4.78
C GLY A 604 -39.81 38.57 -5.83
N PRO A 605 -40.88 39.39 -5.78
CA PRO A 605 -41.16 40.37 -6.83
C PRO A 605 -40.06 41.43 -6.92
N LYS A 606 -39.56 41.67 -8.15
CA LYS A 606 -38.47 42.62 -8.47
C LYS A 606 -37.09 42.26 -7.89
N LYS A 607 -36.89 41.03 -7.42
CA LYS A 607 -35.58 40.49 -7.00
C LYS A 607 -35.14 39.36 -7.93
N PRO A 608 -33.84 39.11 -8.10
CA PRO A 608 -33.38 37.89 -8.76
C PRO A 608 -33.71 36.66 -7.90
N ASP A 609 -33.79 35.50 -8.52
CA ASP A 609 -34.11 34.23 -7.83
C ASP A 609 -32.97 33.82 -6.89
N GLY A 610 -31.72 34.11 -7.27
CA GLY A 610 -30.55 33.93 -6.41
C GLY A 610 -29.39 34.86 -6.74
N LEU A 611 -28.39 34.89 -5.85
CA LEU A 611 -27.11 35.55 -6.05
C LEU A 611 -25.98 34.55 -5.86
N ALA A 612 -25.01 34.56 -6.76
CA ALA A 612 -23.81 33.72 -6.65
C ALA A 612 -22.56 34.60 -6.66
N ALA A 613 -21.68 34.43 -5.66
CA ALA A 613 -20.41 35.16 -5.59
C ALA A 613 -19.21 34.21 -5.61
N ALA A 614 -18.31 34.39 -6.59
CA ALA A 614 -17.02 33.72 -6.61
C ALA A 614 -15.95 34.63 -5.99
N ARG A 615 -15.20 34.10 -5.01
CA ARG A 615 -14.03 34.77 -4.43
C ARG A 615 -12.78 34.18 -5.10
N LEU A 616 -12.05 35.02 -5.84
CA LEU A 616 -10.83 34.61 -6.51
C LEU A 616 -9.60 35.14 -5.77
N ALA A 617 -8.48 34.45 -5.94
CA ALA A 617 -7.18 34.92 -5.48
C ALA A 617 -6.86 36.28 -6.10
N GLY A 618 -6.26 37.17 -5.31
CA GLY A 618 -5.95 38.53 -5.78
C GLY A 618 -4.93 38.54 -6.92
N ASP A 619 -4.95 39.61 -7.71
CA ASP A 619 -3.97 39.80 -8.80
C ASP A 619 -2.53 39.89 -8.27
N SER A 620 -1.56 40.01 -9.17
CA SER A 620 -0.13 40.17 -8.83
C SER A 620 0.19 41.42 -7.99
N LYS A 621 -0.81 42.26 -7.69
CA LYS A 621 -0.74 43.42 -6.80
C LYS A 621 -1.52 43.22 -5.49
N GLY A 622 -2.05 42.02 -5.25
CA GLY A 622 -2.76 41.65 -4.03
C GLY A 622 -4.20 42.15 -3.94
N LYS A 623 -4.80 42.65 -5.03
CA LYS A 623 -6.20 43.11 -5.03
C LYS A 623 -7.13 41.90 -5.19
N PRO A 624 -8.00 41.58 -4.20
CA PRO A 624 -8.93 40.46 -4.32
C PRO A 624 -9.93 40.71 -5.44
N HIS A 625 -10.16 39.69 -6.28
CA HIS A 625 -11.20 39.73 -7.30
C HIS A 625 -12.44 39.00 -6.78
N ARG A 626 -13.58 39.67 -6.84
CA ARG A 626 -14.89 39.10 -6.54
C ARG A 626 -15.75 39.24 -7.79
N TYR A 627 -16.37 38.15 -8.20
CA TYR A 627 -17.38 38.15 -9.26
C TYR A 627 -18.74 37.85 -8.65
N LYS A 628 -19.75 38.67 -8.96
CA LYS A 628 -21.14 38.49 -8.53
C LYS A 628 -22.00 38.23 -9.76
N VAL A 629 -22.85 37.21 -9.68
CA VAL A 629 -23.79 36.82 -10.73
C VAL A 629 -25.19 36.78 -10.15
N SER A 630 -26.16 37.46 -10.78
CA SER A 630 -27.57 37.29 -10.48
C SER A 630 -28.14 36.10 -11.24
N LEU A 631 -28.89 35.24 -10.55
CA LEU A 631 -29.46 34.00 -11.09
C LEU A 631 -30.95 34.17 -11.36
N GLU A 632 -31.41 33.73 -12.53
CA GLU A 632 -32.80 33.78 -12.93
C GLU A 632 -33.25 32.46 -13.59
N ALA A 633 -34.33 31.86 -13.08
CA ALA A 633 -34.94 30.64 -13.57
C ALA A 633 -36.25 30.95 -14.32
N LYS A 634 -36.40 30.41 -15.54
CA LYS A 634 -37.62 30.56 -16.35
C LYS A 634 -38.20 29.19 -16.71
N SER A 635 -39.18 28.72 -15.93
CA SER A 635 -39.89 27.46 -16.16
C SER A 635 -41.04 27.57 -17.17
N LYS A 636 -41.52 26.42 -17.64
CA LYS A 636 -42.78 26.28 -18.41
C LYS A 636 -43.53 25.04 -17.92
N GLU A 637 -44.82 25.19 -17.61
CA GLU A 637 -45.69 24.08 -17.16
C GLU A 637 -45.93 22.99 -18.22
N LYS A 638 -45.53 23.21 -19.49
CA LYS A 638 -45.80 22.30 -20.61
C LYS A 638 -44.49 21.79 -21.22
N GLU A 639 -44.33 20.47 -21.22
CA GLU A 639 -43.16 19.78 -21.72
C GLU A 639 -42.89 20.12 -23.21
N GLY A 640 -41.63 20.48 -23.53
CA GLY A 640 -41.20 20.85 -24.89
C GLY A 640 -41.52 22.29 -25.35
N ALA A 641 -42.06 23.15 -24.47
CA ALA A 641 -42.35 24.55 -24.81
C ALA A 641 -41.14 25.48 -24.63
N LYS A 642 -40.96 26.43 -25.56
CA LYS A 642 -39.92 27.48 -25.46
C LYS A 642 -40.32 28.62 -24.53
N VAL A 643 -39.38 29.16 -23.78
CA VAL A 643 -39.53 30.39 -23.00
C VAL A 643 -39.53 31.59 -23.96
N SER A 644 -40.68 32.23 -24.17
CA SER A 644 -40.78 33.36 -25.10
C SER A 644 -39.88 34.53 -24.68
N ALA A 645 -39.41 35.34 -25.65
CA ALA A 645 -38.57 36.51 -25.37
C ALA A 645 -39.20 37.48 -24.35
N LYS A 646 -40.53 37.65 -24.43
CA LYS A 646 -41.30 38.45 -23.46
C LYS A 646 -41.24 37.88 -22.03
N THR A 647 -41.20 36.56 -21.89
CA THR A 647 -41.12 35.87 -20.59
C THR A 647 -39.72 35.97 -19.99
N VAL A 648 -38.68 36.03 -20.83
CA VAL A 648 -37.30 36.30 -20.38
C VAL A 648 -37.22 37.70 -19.78
N GLY A 649 -37.75 38.72 -20.46
CA GLY A 649 -37.80 40.07 -19.89
C GLY A 649 -36.41 40.68 -19.67
N VAL A 650 -35.59 40.69 -20.72
CA VAL A 650 -34.16 41.09 -20.72
C VAL A 650 -33.90 42.40 -19.96
N SER A 651 -34.74 43.42 -20.14
CA SER A 651 -34.61 44.72 -19.47
C SER A 651 -34.86 44.66 -17.96
N GLY A 652 -35.74 43.77 -17.50
CA GLY A 652 -35.99 43.54 -16.08
C GLY A 652 -34.82 42.85 -15.39
N ILE A 653 -34.25 41.85 -16.06
CA ILE A 653 -33.07 41.10 -15.58
C ILE A 653 -31.83 42.01 -15.55
N ALA A 654 -31.61 42.81 -16.59
CA ALA A 654 -30.52 43.79 -16.60
C ALA A 654 -30.64 44.80 -15.46
N ARG A 655 -31.85 45.30 -15.19
CA ARG A 655 -32.12 46.18 -14.05
C ARG A 655 -31.81 45.49 -12.72
N GLN A 656 -32.26 44.25 -12.52
CA GLN A 656 -31.98 43.49 -11.30
C GLN A 656 -30.48 43.24 -11.11
N ARG A 657 -29.75 42.88 -12.18
CA ARG A 657 -28.29 42.74 -12.16
C ARG A 657 -27.63 44.02 -11.65
N ASP A 658 -28.01 45.15 -12.22
CA ASP A 658 -27.42 46.46 -11.91
C ASP A 658 -27.80 46.92 -10.50
N ASP A 659 -29.07 46.75 -10.08
CA ASP A 659 -29.58 47.08 -8.74
C ASP A 659 -28.88 46.29 -7.62
N TYR A 660 -28.39 45.08 -7.92
CA TYR A 660 -27.68 44.20 -6.99
C TYR A 660 -26.15 44.23 -7.16
N GLU A 661 -25.62 45.17 -7.95
CA GLU A 661 -24.19 45.32 -8.26
C GLU A 661 -23.54 44.01 -8.72
N CYS A 662 -24.27 43.24 -9.52
CA CYS A 662 -23.77 42.01 -10.12
C CYS A 662 -22.99 42.33 -11.40
N ASP A 663 -21.86 41.66 -11.60
CA ASP A 663 -21.08 41.78 -12.83
C ASP A 663 -21.84 41.17 -14.02
N HIS A 664 -22.62 40.12 -13.76
CA HIS A 664 -23.33 39.35 -14.78
C HIS A 664 -24.71 38.88 -14.32
N ALA A 665 -25.56 38.53 -15.29
CA ALA A 665 -26.80 37.80 -15.06
C ALA A 665 -26.76 36.48 -15.83
N ALA A 666 -27.18 35.40 -15.16
CA ALA A 666 -27.34 34.07 -15.74
C ALA A 666 -28.83 33.70 -15.75
N VAL A 667 -29.35 33.40 -16.94
CA VAL A 667 -30.76 33.01 -17.13
C VAL A 667 -30.82 31.57 -17.63
N VAL A 668 -31.54 30.71 -16.89
CA VAL A 668 -31.67 29.28 -17.20
C VAL A 668 -33.14 28.93 -17.43
N GLY A 669 -33.42 28.19 -18.51
CA GLY A 669 -34.75 27.68 -18.80
C GLY A 669 -34.73 26.51 -19.80
N PRO A 670 -35.87 25.80 -19.96
CA PRO A 670 -35.93 24.57 -20.75
C PRO A 670 -35.53 24.73 -22.22
N ASP A 671 -35.92 25.83 -22.87
CA ASP A 671 -35.49 26.19 -24.22
C ASP A 671 -35.79 27.68 -24.46
N PHE A 672 -35.06 28.34 -25.36
CA PHE A 672 -35.30 29.73 -25.78
C PHE A 672 -35.53 29.82 -27.30
N PRO A 673 -36.28 30.83 -27.79
CA PRO A 673 -36.53 31.06 -29.22
C PRO A 673 -35.29 31.64 -29.91
N THR A 674 -34.22 30.86 -29.99
CA THR A 674 -32.93 31.20 -30.62
C THR A 674 -32.78 30.58 -32.02
N SER A 675 -33.88 30.08 -32.60
CA SER A 675 -33.92 29.30 -33.84
C SER A 675 -33.29 30.01 -35.05
N ASP A 676 -33.32 31.34 -35.09
CA ASP A 676 -32.71 32.18 -36.14
C ASP A 676 -31.27 32.62 -35.79
N GLY A 677 -30.65 32.00 -34.79
CA GLY A 677 -29.32 32.34 -34.30
C GLY A 677 -29.20 33.81 -33.88
N GLU A 678 -28.22 34.52 -34.44
CA GLU A 678 -27.96 35.93 -34.15
C GLU A 678 -29.08 36.89 -34.58
N LEU A 679 -30.01 36.42 -35.42
CA LEU A 679 -31.11 37.23 -35.93
C LEU A 679 -32.35 37.22 -35.02
N SER A 680 -32.41 36.31 -34.04
CA SER A 680 -33.52 36.23 -33.09
C SER A 680 -33.64 37.52 -32.27
N ALA A 681 -34.89 37.93 -32.00
CA ALA A 681 -35.17 39.16 -31.25
C ALA A 681 -34.52 39.16 -29.86
N LEU A 682 -34.55 38.00 -29.19
CA LEU A 682 -33.95 37.79 -27.88
C LEU A 682 -32.42 38.01 -27.89
N VAL A 683 -31.71 37.45 -28.87
CA VAL A 683 -30.26 37.64 -29.00
C VAL A 683 -29.91 39.09 -29.34
N LYS A 684 -30.72 39.78 -30.16
CA LYS A 684 -30.54 41.22 -30.45
C LYS A 684 -30.72 42.08 -29.21
N GLU A 685 -31.69 41.79 -28.34
CA GLU A 685 -31.91 42.51 -27.08
C GLU A 685 -30.73 42.32 -26.11
N ILE A 686 -30.21 41.10 -25.99
CA ILE A 686 -29.02 40.80 -25.16
C ILE A 686 -27.77 41.51 -25.69
N LYS A 687 -27.54 41.48 -27.01
CA LYS A 687 -26.44 42.21 -27.65
C LYS A 687 -26.55 43.73 -27.46
N LYS A 688 -27.78 44.26 -27.43
CA LYS A 688 -28.04 45.68 -27.19
C LYS A 688 -27.72 46.07 -25.74
N ASP A 689 -28.12 45.26 -24.76
CA ASP A 689 -27.75 45.45 -23.35
C ASP A 689 -26.23 45.43 -23.18
N HIS A 690 -25.55 44.43 -23.74
CA HIS A 690 -24.09 44.33 -23.69
C HIS A 690 -23.37 45.56 -24.30
N LYS A 691 -23.89 46.11 -25.41
CA LYS A 691 -23.34 47.34 -25.98
C LYS A 691 -23.58 48.55 -25.09
N ALA A 692 -24.71 48.63 -24.38
CA ALA A 692 -25.01 49.71 -23.46
C ALA A 692 -24.12 49.65 -22.20
N SER A 693 -23.79 48.46 -21.70
CA SER A 693 -22.92 48.25 -20.53
C SER A 693 -21.43 48.49 -20.80
N VAL A 694 -20.95 48.33 -22.04
CA VAL A 694 -19.52 48.56 -22.42
C VAL A 694 -19.21 50.04 -22.71
N VAL A 695 -20.22 50.89 -22.97
CA VAL A 695 -20.02 52.30 -23.36
C VAL A 695 -19.77 53.23 -22.14
N GLY A 696 -19.75 52.70 -20.91
CA GLY A 696 -19.45 53.45 -19.70
C GLY A 696 -17.97 53.43 -19.30
N HIS A 697 -17.24 54.51 -19.65
CA HIS A 697 -16.00 55.00 -19.00
C HIS A 697 -14.72 54.12 -19.08
N PHE A 698 -13.75 54.52 -19.90
CA PHE A 698 -12.37 54.89 -19.49
C PHE A 698 -11.57 55.39 -20.71
N ARG A 699 -11.22 56.69 -20.72
CA ARG A 699 -10.24 57.31 -21.63
C ARG A 699 -8.82 57.01 -21.12
N PHE A 700 -7.91 56.60 -22.02
CA PHE A 700 -6.47 56.86 -21.86
C PHE A 700 -5.86 57.36 -23.17
N PRO A 701 -4.85 58.25 -23.13
CA PRO A 701 -4.38 59.03 -24.27
C PRO A 701 -3.40 58.25 -25.17
N GLN A 702 -3.31 58.68 -26.43
CA GLN A 702 -2.39 58.17 -27.46
C GLN A 702 -0.92 58.64 -27.27
N VAL A 703 -0.05 58.02 -28.08
CA VAL A 703 1.38 58.29 -28.40
C VAL A 703 2.34 57.30 -27.70
N GLY A 704 3.20 56.52 -28.38
CA GLY A 704 3.58 56.45 -29.80
C GLY A 704 4.50 55.25 -30.10
N ASN A 705 4.70 55.00 -31.39
CA ASN A 705 5.43 53.91 -32.05
C ASN A 705 6.76 53.44 -31.41
N LYS A 706 6.89 52.13 -31.20
CA LYS A 706 8.06 51.31 -31.61
C LYS A 706 7.66 49.82 -31.68
N GLN A 707 8.05 49.16 -32.77
CA GLN A 707 7.68 47.79 -33.14
C GLN A 707 8.28 46.71 -32.23
N ALA A 708 7.47 45.65 -32.05
CA ALA A 708 7.78 44.22 -31.85
C ALA A 708 8.10 43.67 -30.44
N ASN A 709 7.09 43.02 -29.82
CA ASN A 709 7.14 41.60 -29.42
C ASN A 709 5.69 41.08 -29.13
N PRO A 710 5.16 40.04 -29.82
CA PRO A 710 3.76 39.63 -29.66
C PRO A 710 3.45 38.71 -28.45
N ASN A 711 4.39 38.48 -27.53
CA ASN A 711 4.21 37.56 -26.39
C ASN A 711 3.98 38.26 -25.04
N ARG A 712 3.00 39.17 -24.97
CA ARG A 712 2.46 39.68 -23.69
C ARG A 712 0.93 39.77 -23.78
N GLU A 713 0.27 38.62 -23.68
CA GLU A 713 -1.11 38.57 -23.20
C GLU A 713 -1.17 37.85 -21.85
N SER A 714 -2.08 38.34 -21.02
CA SER A 714 -2.11 38.27 -19.57
C SER A 714 -2.41 36.89 -18.99
N SER A 715 -1.72 36.64 -17.87
CA SER A 715 -1.74 35.54 -16.91
C SER A 715 -3.10 35.16 -16.28
N ILE A 716 -4.07 34.72 -17.08
CA ILE A 716 -5.40 34.24 -16.60
C ILE A 716 -5.64 32.73 -16.87
N SER A 717 -4.75 32.03 -17.57
CA SER A 717 -5.01 30.70 -18.15
C SER A 717 -4.22 29.53 -17.56
N GLN A 718 -3.87 29.52 -16.26
CA GLN A 718 -3.05 28.41 -15.70
C GLN A 718 -3.47 27.80 -14.35
N LEU A 719 -4.62 28.17 -13.75
CA LEU A 719 -4.86 27.79 -12.34
C LEU A 719 -6.13 26.99 -12.01
N ILE A 720 -6.87 26.46 -12.98
CA ILE A 720 -8.03 25.57 -12.70
C ILE A 720 -8.08 24.42 -13.72
N CYS A 721 -7.21 23.41 -13.59
CA CYS A 721 -7.12 22.35 -14.61
C CYS A 721 -6.76 20.93 -14.09
N PRO A 722 -7.50 20.36 -13.11
CA PRO A 722 -7.64 18.89 -13.13
C PRO A 722 -9.04 18.29 -12.92
N ARG A 723 -10.15 19.05 -12.87
CA ARG A 723 -11.50 18.49 -12.57
C ARG A 723 -12.59 18.64 -13.65
N LEU A 724 -12.24 19.03 -14.87
CA LEU A 724 -13.24 19.32 -15.92
C LEU A 724 -13.17 18.40 -17.15
N SER A 725 -12.29 17.40 -17.17
CA SER A 725 -12.20 16.45 -18.28
C SER A 725 -13.28 15.36 -18.25
N SER A 726 -13.93 15.10 -17.11
CA SER A 726 -14.97 14.07 -16.95
C SER A 726 -16.34 14.48 -17.52
N LEU A 727 -16.63 15.77 -17.66
CA LEU A 727 -17.93 16.24 -18.18
C LEU A 727 -18.10 16.09 -19.70
N ARG A 728 -17.02 15.99 -20.48
CA ARG A 728 -17.15 15.93 -21.96
C ARG A 728 -17.63 14.59 -22.51
N GLN A 729 -17.60 13.52 -21.72
CA GLN A 729 -17.88 12.16 -22.21
C GLN A 729 -19.24 11.61 -21.74
N ALA A 730 -20.04 12.39 -21.00
CA ALA A 730 -21.16 11.89 -20.21
C ALA A 730 -22.58 12.22 -20.73
N ILE A 731 -22.77 12.64 -21.99
CA ILE A 731 -24.13 12.83 -22.55
C ILE A 731 -24.33 12.01 -23.83
N PRO A 732 -25.16 10.96 -23.78
CA PRO A 732 -25.84 10.43 -24.95
C PRO A 732 -26.94 11.41 -25.37
N CYS A 733 -26.99 11.75 -26.66
CA CYS A 733 -28.06 12.51 -27.30
C CYS A 733 -29.46 11.91 -27.00
N ARG A 734 -30.13 12.36 -25.94
CA ARG A 734 -31.60 12.38 -25.84
C ARG A 734 -32.04 13.83 -25.73
N ARG A 735 -32.94 14.23 -26.63
CA ARG A 735 -33.41 15.60 -26.82
C ARG A 735 -34.25 16.07 -25.62
N GLN A 736 -33.62 16.74 -24.66
CA GLN A 736 -34.18 17.81 -23.83
C GLN A 736 -32.97 18.56 -23.25
N ALA A 737 -32.47 19.55 -23.98
CA ALA A 737 -31.35 20.38 -23.56
C ALA A 737 -31.91 21.63 -22.90
N PHE A 738 -31.49 21.96 -21.67
CA PHE A 738 -31.72 23.31 -21.18
C PHE A 738 -30.89 24.27 -22.03
N THR A 739 -31.39 25.49 -22.19
CA THR A 739 -30.58 26.53 -22.80
C THR A 739 -30.19 27.47 -21.70
N VAL A 740 -28.90 27.78 -21.59
CA VAL A 740 -28.45 28.87 -20.73
C VAL A 740 -28.17 30.10 -21.57
N LEU A 741 -28.89 31.16 -21.27
CA LEU A 741 -28.69 32.47 -21.85
C LEU A 741 -27.81 33.29 -20.90
N CYS A 742 -26.52 33.23 -21.13
CA CYS A 742 -25.59 34.15 -20.50
C CYS A 742 -25.64 35.49 -21.27
N MET A 743 -25.71 36.62 -20.57
CA MET A 743 -25.38 37.93 -21.18
C MET A 743 -23.87 38.04 -21.40
N PHE A 744 -23.32 37.10 -22.17
CA PHE A 744 -21.96 37.00 -22.67
C PHE A 744 -22.03 36.75 -24.18
N THR A 745 -21.18 37.41 -24.98
CA THR A 745 -20.93 36.96 -26.36
C THR A 745 -19.44 36.83 -26.62
N ILE A 746 -18.97 35.58 -26.76
CA ILE A 746 -17.87 35.25 -27.68
C ILE A 746 -18.54 34.58 -28.89
N SER A 747 -18.43 35.24 -30.04
CA SER A 747 -18.99 34.82 -31.34
C SER A 747 -18.44 33.45 -31.75
N CYS A 748 -19.30 32.45 -31.95
CA CYS A 748 -18.93 31.19 -32.60
C CYS A 748 -20.05 30.69 -33.52
N GLN A 749 -20.10 31.21 -34.75
CA GLN A 749 -20.74 30.53 -35.87
C GLN A 749 -19.75 30.42 -37.02
N LYS A 750 -19.25 29.20 -37.25
CA LYS A 750 -18.88 28.67 -38.57
C LYS A 750 -18.72 27.15 -38.45
N LYS A 751 -19.54 26.40 -39.20
CA LYS A 751 -19.39 24.96 -39.46
C LYS A 751 -17.94 24.62 -39.81
N TRP A 752 -17.23 23.79 -39.03
CA TRP A 752 -15.90 23.32 -39.48
C TRP A 752 -15.62 21.86 -39.17
N HIS A 753 -15.36 21.15 -40.26
CA HIS A 753 -14.45 20.02 -40.36
C HIS A 753 -13.06 20.32 -39.75
N CYS A 754 -12.39 19.25 -39.35
CA CYS A 754 -11.08 19.18 -38.68
C CYS A 754 -9.97 20.09 -39.28
N SER A 755 -9.24 20.85 -38.44
CA SER A 755 -7.77 21.04 -38.52
C SER A 755 -7.23 21.92 -37.37
N ARG A 756 -5.98 21.64 -36.98
CA ARG A 756 -5.23 22.26 -35.87
C ARG A 756 -4.92 23.74 -36.15
N THR A 757 -5.24 24.66 -35.23
CA THR A 757 -4.33 25.67 -34.61
C THR A 757 -5.08 26.77 -33.82
N ASN A 758 -4.51 27.15 -32.66
CA ASN A 758 -4.59 28.41 -31.89
C ASN A 758 -5.94 28.94 -31.34
N ILE A 759 -6.51 28.24 -30.35
CA ILE A 759 -7.34 28.82 -29.27
C ILE A 759 -6.91 28.13 -27.96
N SER A 760 -6.73 28.86 -26.84
CA SER A 760 -6.27 28.25 -25.59
C SER A 760 -7.29 27.21 -25.05
N PRO A 761 -6.85 26.09 -24.47
CA PRO A 761 -7.72 24.99 -24.03
C PRO A 761 -8.76 25.40 -22.97
N ASP A 762 -8.49 26.45 -22.20
CA ASP A 762 -9.26 26.80 -21.00
C ASP A 762 -10.61 27.47 -21.31
N ALA A 763 -10.71 28.24 -22.40
CA ALA A 763 -11.98 28.84 -22.84
C ALA A 763 -12.97 27.79 -23.39
N LYS A 764 -12.48 26.63 -23.82
CA LYS A 764 -13.31 25.53 -24.35
C LYS A 764 -13.96 24.68 -23.26
N ASN A 765 -13.57 24.82 -22.00
CA ASN A 765 -14.09 24.00 -20.89
C ASN A 765 -15.23 24.69 -20.13
N ALA A 766 -15.20 26.03 -19.98
CA ALA A 766 -16.31 26.79 -19.38
C ALA A 766 -17.57 26.82 -20.28
N ILE A 767 -17.39 26.90 -21.60
CA ILE A 767 -18.48 26.87 -22.58
C ILE A 767 -19.11 25.46 -22.68
N SER A 768 -18.34 24.42 -22.41
CA SER A 768 -18.78 23.02 -22.47
C SER A 768 -19.76 22.65 -21.35
N LEU A 769 -19.66 23.28 -20.16
CA LEU A 769 -20.55 22.97 -19.04
C LEU A 769 -21.97 23.52 -19.26
N PHE A 770 -22.06 24.71 -19.86
CA PHE A 770 -23.33 25.37 -20.18
C PHE A 770 -24.01 24.88 -21.46
N SER A 771 -23.35 24.02 -22.23
CA SER A 771 -23.98 23.26 -23.32
C SER A 771 -24.37 21.84 -22.92
N LEU A 772 -24.00 21.42 -21.69
CA LEU A 772 -24.29 20.10 -21.11
C LEU A 772 -25.51 20.15 -20.17
N ILE A 773 -25.76 21.29 -19.53
CA ILE A 773 -27.09 21.69 -19.02
C ILE A 773 -27.89 22.10 -20.25
#